data_AF-A0A8T5THD8-F1
#
_entry.id   AF-A0A8T5THD8-F1
#
_cell.length_a   1.000
_cell.length_b   1.000
_cell.length_c   1.000
_cell.angle_alpha   90.00
_cell.angle_beta   90.00
_cell.angle_gamma   90.00
#
_symmetry.space_group_name_H-M   'P 1'
#
loop_
_entity.id
_entity.type
_entity.pdbx_description
1 polymer ?
#
loop_
_entity_poly.entity_id
_entity_poly.type
_entity_poly.pdbx_seq_one_letter_code
_entity_poly.pdbx_strand_id
1 'polypeptide(L)'
;MERLTLTIIVNLSFYIIIGYFGSFTGLAITSYYYVIMTIITFTVIFIYSLIQLQNSNYQGFLTVEKNSKEYTDFCDNFSLLNFIKRKISFNHLLLIIFLFLICIFNLFSASIFLGTDSWLHVSIIRFITEKNVVPHNEYFGAMGLHIYSAVFHFFSGIDILLIPRFYVFYTFPISAMILYIILKRIFKNQNIAIFGVFILEFSSLGFGGIMHLFWPESLTVLQGLTIFFILYLRISEFTELKTIKKENIYANLIISYTLIVMIFLSSLITHSLVTVILLISFLWIYLIYFLKDYRRGIDFIILCFLVGIILVFFSLNIGVGHFYVFSNFLDLPLFYYFLLLIALVVVLLPIIRSFHKSMKFGKIEFFEMKSREFKKYLDFENKIIIPLSIIIVSFLSIIFMIGNFFSLNLDIISAITSIEIFIFAFFAIWGFVIFQQISKGKVLIIWLVGLGLLIFAALIYDMFFIVKGFWLRILHLSSPTMVIGFLSYIHKLIKIKAFEYKKFSIIITLIIFFSLISAFSYNNTVFRHFSLERRELNTIYWYSEYTSDKGLVSIEFGWHYGIMYYDYPYDQNNESLGLDSVHYIIYVNSSILEPGQHIFNNTNILQKLKSDYNTNFYIFLTDYYLVYGGWTFYDSLNQTQIQEYYNLPYLNRVCSSKSTDGIVEPLYWVI
;
A
#
# COMPACT_ATOMS: atom_id res chain seq x y z
N MET A 1 -10.45 15.96 13.94
CA MET A 1 -9.55 14.96 13.31
C MET A 1 -10.31 13.70 12.93
N GLU A 2 -10.81 12.89 13.87
CA GLU A 2 -11.53 11.63 13.54
C GLU A 2 -12.66 11.79 12.52
N ARG A 3 -13.57 12.75 12.75
CA ARG A 3 -14.66 13.05 11.82
C ARG A 3 -14.14 13.47 10.43
N LEU A 4 -13.13 14.35 10.39
CA LEU A 4 -12.52 14.80 9.14
C LEU A 4 -11.90 13.64 8.35
N THR A 5 -11.14 12.79 9.02
CA THR A 5 -10.51 11.61 8.40
C THR A 5 -11.55 10.64 7.85
N LEU A 6 -12.60 10.34 8.63
CA LEU A 6 -13.70 9.51 8.17
C LEU A 6 -14.40 10.13 6.96
N THR A 7 -14.69 11.43 7.00
CA THR A 7 -15.32 12.14 5.86
C THR A 7 -14.46 12.07 4.59
N ILE A 8 -13.15 12.25 4.69
CA ILE A 8 -12.24 12.17 3.53
C ILE A 8 -12.29 10.78 2.90
N ILE A 9 -12.11 9.72 3.71
CA ILE A 9 -12.09 8.33 3.21
C ILE A 9 -13.47 7.90 2.70
N VAL A 10 -14.55 8.31 3.37
CA VAL A 10 -15.92 8.05 2.94
C VAL A 10 -16.22 8.72 1.61
N ASN A 11 -15.82 9.98 1.41
CA ASN A 11 -16.02 10.69 0.15
C ASN A 11 -15.22 10.04 -0.98
N LEU A 12 -13.95 9.68 -0.73
CA LEU A 12 -13.16 8.91 -1.68
C LEU A 12 -13.87 7.61 -2.06
N SER A 13 -14.35 6.85 -1.08
CA SER A 13 -15.03 5.58 -1.32
C SER A 13 -16.34 5.76 -2.09
N PHE A 14 -17.08 6.81 -1.77
CA PHE A 14 -18.30 7.18 -2.47
C PHE A 14 -18.02 7.44 -3.96
N TYR A 15 -17.06 8.31 -4.28
CA TYR A 15 -16.70 8.65 -5.67
C TYR A 15 -16.30 7.42 -6.48
N ILE A 16 -15.48 6.55 -5.89
CA ILE A 16 -15.06 5.30 -6.52
C ILE A 16 -16.27 4.39 -6.83
N ILE A 17 -17.17 4.21 -5.86
CA ILE A 17 -18.37 3.36 -6.03
C ILE A 17 -19.29 3.92 -7.12
N ILE A 18 -19.63 5.22 -7.07
CA ILE A 18 -20.55 5.80 -8.05
C ILE A 18 -19.94 5.86 -9.45
N GLY A 19 -18.64 6.08 -9.58
CA GLY A 19 -17.96 6.05 -10.88
C GLY A 19 -17.96 4.65 -11.49
N TYR A 20 -17.65 3.66 -10.67
CA TYR A 20 -17.57 2.27 -11.10
C TYR A 20 -18.94 1.73 -11.53
N PHE A 21 -19.95 1.82 -10.67
CA PHE A 21 -21.29 1.32 -10.99
C PHE A 21 -22.07 2.23 -11.95
N GLY A 22 -21.80 3.54 -11.95
CA GLY A 22 -22.37 4.45 -12.94
C GLY A 22 -21.98 4.04 -14.37
N SER A 23 -20.70 3.72 -14.57
CA SER A 23 -20.19 3.25 -15.86
C SER A 23 -20.85 1.94 -16.29
N PHE A 24 -21.06 1.00 -15.36
CA PHE A 24 -21.81 -0.24 -15.62
C PHE A 24 -23.25 -0.01 -16.09
N THR A 25 -23.88 1.09 -15.69
CA THR A 25 -25.23 1.46 -16.15
C THR A 25 -25.25 2.16 -17.52
N GLY A 26 -24.10 2.35 -18.15
CA GLY A 26 -23.95 3.06 -19.42
C GLY A 26 -24.00 4.58 -19.29
N LEU A 27 -23.87 5.13 -18.07
CA LEU A 27 -23.81 6.57 -17.85
C LEU A 27 -22.40 7.10 -18.14
N ALA A 28 -22.33 8.21 -18.87
CA ALA A 28 -21.08 8.89 -19.14
C ALA A 28 -20.47 9.49 -17.84
N ILE A 29 -19.27 9.04 -17.50
CA ILE A 29 -18.50 9.43 -16.32
C ILE A 29 -17.79 10.75 -16.60
N THR A 30 -18.54 11.84 -16.51
CA THR A 30 -18.09 13.21 -16.74
C THR A 30 -17.93 13.99 -15.42
N SER A 31 -17.34 15.19 -15.48
CA SER A 31 -17.36 16.14 -14.35
C SER A 31 -18.80 16.46 -13.89
N TYR A 32 -19.74 16.63 -14.83
CA TYR A 32 -21.16 16.88 -14.53
C TYR A 32 -21.81 15.72 -13.78
N TYR A 33 -21.50 14.47 -14.17
CA TYR A 33 -21.99 13.27 -13.48
C TYR A 33 -21.62 13.31 -11.99
N TYR A 34 -20.35 13.56 -11.68
CA TYR A 34 -19.90 13.64 -10.29
C TYR A 34 -20.50 14.83 -9.53
N VAL A 35 -20.60 16.00 -10.16
CA VAL A 35 -21.24 17.18 -9.53
C VAL A 35 -22.70 16.88 -9.17
N ILE A 36 -23.47 16.30 -10.09
CA ILE A 36 -24.88 15.95 -9.88
C ILE A 36 -25.02 14.93 -8.76
N MET A 37 -24.22 13.85 -8.78
CA MET A 37 -24.26 12.83 -7.75
C MET A 37 -23.92 13.39 -6.36
N THR A 38 -22.94 14.30 -6.28
CA THR A 38 -22.59 15.02 -5.05
C THR A 38 -23.74 15.90 -4.56
N ILE A 39 -24.37 16.67 -5.44
CA ILE A 39 -25.54 17.50 -5.08
C ILE A 39 -26.68 16.62 -4.56
N ILE A 40 -26.99 15.51 -5.24
CA ILE A 40 -28.04 14.56 -4.82
C ILE A 40 -27.73 14.02 -3.44
N THR A 41 -26.50 13.56 -3.19
CA THR A 41 -26.11 13.01 -1.88
C THR A 41 -26.18 14.05 -0.77
N PHE A 42 -25.65 15.26 -0.97
CA PHE A 42 -25.77 16.33 0.02
C PHE A 42 -27.22 16.71 0.28
N THR A 43 -28.06 16.72 -0.75
CA THR A 43 -29.50 16.99 -0.61
C THR A 43 -30.18 15.90 0.23
N VAL A 44 -29.88 14.62 -0.02
CA VAL A 44 -30.40 13.49 0.77
C VAL A 44 -29.93 13.58 2.23
N ILE A 45 -28.65 13.87 2.47
CA ILE A 45 -28.11 14.06 3.83
C ILE A 45 -28.81 15.23 4.52
N PHE A 46 -29.02 16.34 3.82
CA PHE A 46 -29.71 17.52 4.34
C PHE A 46 -31.16 17.19 4.71
N ILE A 47 -31.92 16.56 3.81
CA ILE A 47 -33.30 16.11 4.08
C ILE A 47 -33.34 15.15 5.27
N TYR A 48 -32.44 14.16 5.31
CA TYR A 48 -32.34 13.23 6.42
C TYR A 48 -32.06 13.95 7.75
N SER A 49 -31.16 14.94 7.74
CA SER A 49 -30.85 15.74 8.93
C SER A 49 -32.04 16.60 9.39
N LEU A 50 -32.83 17.14 8.46
CA LEU A 50 -34.07 17.86 8.78
C LEU A 50 -35.13 16.95 9.40
N ILE A 51 -35.33 15.75 8.84
CA ILE A 51 -36.25 14.74 9.38
C ILE A 51 -35.82 14.32 10.79
N GLN A 52 -34.52 14.13 11.02
CA GLN A 52 -33.99 13.85 12.35
C GLN A 52 -34.19 15.01 13.34
N LEU A 53 -34.00 16.27 12.91
CA LEU A 53 -34.20 17.44 13.76
C LEU A 53 -35.68 17.61 14.17
N GLN A 54 -36.63 17.24 13.31
CA GLN A 54 -38.06 17.27 13.62
C GLN A 54 -38.47 16.16 14.60
N ASN A 55 -37.82 14.99 14.53
CA ASN A 55 -38.04 13.89 15.46
C ASN A 55 -37.15 14.04 16.70
N SER A 56 -37.59 14.86 17.66
CA SER A 56 -36.88 15.39 18.84
C SER A 56 -36.19 14.40 19.81
N ASN A 57 -36.07 13.11 19.48
CA ASN A 57 -35.54 12.07 20.37
C ASN A 57 -34.23 11.42 19.91
N TYR A 58 -33.56 11.93 18.86
CA TYR A 58 -32.32 11.31 18.37
C TYR A 58 -31.06 11.94 18.97
N GLN A 59 -30.47 11.27 19.97
CA GLN A 59 -29.08 11.47 20.39
C GLN A 59 -28.15 10.74 19.41
N GLY A 60 -27.95 11.31 18.23
CA GLY A 60 -27.05 10.76 17.21
C GLY A 60 -25.58 11.01 17.53
N PHE A 61 -24.68 10.25 16.89
CA PHE A 61 -23.21 10.34 16.92
C PHE A 61 -22.61 11.76 16.71
N LEU A 62 -23.45 12.73 16.31
CA LEU A 62 -23.12 14.12 16.01
C LEU A 62 -23.59 15.13 17.07
N THR A 63 -24.38 14.76 18.09
CA THR A 63 -24.71 15.69 19.16
C THR A 63 -23.47 15.95 20.00
N VAL A 64 -22.85 17.10 19.79
CA VAL A 64 -21.97 17.72 20.79
C VAL A 64 -22.82 17.85 22.06
N GLU A 65 -22.32 17.39 23.21
CA GLU A 65 -22.96 17.68 24.49
C GLU A 65 -23.12 19.21 24.60
N LYS A 66 -24.34 19.69 24.36
CA LYS A 66 -24.70 21.12 24.42
C LYS A 66 -24.42 21.73 25.81
N ASN A 67 -24.17 20.89 26.83
CA ASN A 67 -23.94 21.30 28.21
C ASN A 67 -22.47 21.33 28.63
N SER A 68 -21.51 21.15 27.72
CA SER A 68 -20.10 21.33 28.09
C SER A 68 -19.74 22.81 28.15
N LYS A 69 -19.11 23.25 29.25
CA LYS A 69 -18.57 24.60 29.45
C LYS A 69 -17.63 25.03 28.31
N GLU A 70 -16.99 24.06 27.65
CA GLU A 70 -16.15 24.26 26.45
C GLU A 70 -16.97 24.69 25.22
N TYR A 71 -18.22 24.25 25.07
CA TYR A 71 -19.05 24.59 23.90
C TYR A 71 -19.52 26.05 23.94
N THR A 72 -19.94 26.52 25.12
CA THR A 72 -20.30 27.92 25.35
C THR A 72 -19.10 28.85 25.20
N ASP A 73 -17.95 28.52 25.82
CA ASP A 73 -16.70 29.30 25.66
C ASP A 73 -16.20 29.33 24.20
N PHE A 74 -16.38 28.23 23.46
CA PHE A 74 -16.04 28.15 22.04
C PHE A 74 -16.93 29.04 21.18
N CYS A 75 -18.24 29.08 21.43
CA CYS A 75 -19.17 29.92 20.67
C CYS A 75 -18.97 31.41 20.97
N ASP A 76 -18.70 31.76 22.22
CA ASP A 76 -18.62 33.15 22.67
C ASP A 76 -17.28 33.82 22.31
N ASN A 77 -16.20 33.05 22.14
CA ASN A 77 -14.85 33.56 21.86
C ASN A 77 -14.15 32.85 20.68
N PHE A 78 -14.90 32.44 19.66
CA PHE A 78 -14.34 31.71 18.53
C PHE A 78 -13.32 32.56 17.75
N SER A 79 -12.04 32.21 17.89
CA SER A 79 -10.98 32.63 16.97
C SER A 79 -10.31 31.38 16.42
N LEU A 80 -10.38 31.22 15.09
CA LEU A 80 -9.75 30.11 14.38
C LEU A 80 -8.25 30.02 14.75
N LEU A 81 -7.57 31.17 14.86
CA LEU A 81 -6.15 31.24 15.18
C LEU A 81 -5.85 30.79 16.62
N ASN A 82 -6.68 31.19 17.59
CA ASN A 82 -6.55 30.75 18.98
C ASN A 82 -6.91 29.27 19.14
N PHE A 83 -7.90 28.78 18.40
CA PHE A 83 -8.27 27.37 18.35
C PHE A 83 -7.14 26.51 17.79
N ILE A 84 -6.53 26.92 16.67
CA ILE A 84 -5.37 26.27 16.07
C ILE A 84 -4.18 26.27 17.04
N LYS A 85 -3.82 27.42 17.63
CA LYS A 85 -2.71 27.52 18.60
C LYS A 85 -2.93 26.66 19.85
N ARG A 86 -4.18 26.53 20.33
CA ARG A 86 -4.50 25.69 21.50
C ARG A 86 -4.49 24.19 21.20
N LYS A 87 -4.84 23.77 19.99
CA LYS A 87 -4.98 22.34 19.64
C LYS A 87 -3.75 21.75 18.96
N ILE A 88 -2.95 22.55 18.26
CA ILE A 88 -1.73 22.11 17.56
C ILE A 88 -0.51 22.37 18.44
N SER A 89 0.06 21.30 19.00
CA SER A 89 1.35 21.41 19.71
C SER A 89 2.51 21.67 18.74
N PHE A 90 3.62 22.20 19.24
CA PHE A 90 4.85 22.37 18.44
C PHE A 90 5.28 21.08 17.73
N ASN A 91 5.20 19.92 18.39
CA ASN A 91 5.50 18.62 17.75
C ASN A 91 4.59 18.28 16.56
N HIS A 92 3.33 18.74 16.56
CA HIS A 92 2.45 18.56 15.40
C HIS A 92 2.90 19.46 14.25
N LEU A 93 3.24 20.72 14.56
CA LEU A 93 3.74 21.65 13.55
C LEU A 93 5.02 21.11 12.91
N LEU A 94 5.95 20.59 13.72
CA LEU A 94 7.18 19.95 13.22
C LEU A 94 6.88 18.75 12.33
N LEU A 95 5.94 17.87 12.73
CA LEU A 95 5.54 16.74 11.90
C LEU A 95 4.93 17.21 10.56
N ILE A 96 4.07 18.23 10.59
CA ILE A 96 3.46 18.79 9.36
C ILE A 96 4.53 19.38 8.44
N ILE A 97 5.46 20.20 8.98
CA ILE A 97 6.57 20.76 8.21
C ILE A 97 7.40 19.63 7.60
N PHE A 98 7.71 18.62 8.38
CA PHE A 98 8.49 17.47 7.94
C PHE A 98 7.78 16.71 6.80
N LEU A 99 6.50 16.34 6.97
CA LEU A 99 5.71 15.69 5.92
C LEU A 99 5.68 16.52 4.62
N PHE A 100 5.56 17.84 4.74
CA PHE A 100 5.56 18.74 3.58
C PHE A 100 6.93 18.79 2.88
N LEU A 101 8.03 18.84 3.64
CA LEU A 101 9.39 18.77 3.10
C LEU A 101 9.64 17.48 2.34
N ILE A 102 9.07 16.35 2.79
CA ILE A 102 9.15 15.09 2.06
C ILE A 102 8.35 15.12 0.77
N CYS A 103 7.13 15.68 0.79
CA CYS A 103 6.36 15.84 -0.42
C CYS A 103 7.14 16.67 -1.45
N ILE A 104 7.81 17.75 -1.00
CA ILE A 104 8.72 18.54 -1.85
C ILE A 104 9.90 17.70 -2.36
N PHE A 105 10.58 16.95 -1.48
CA PHE A 105 11.69 16.09 -1.87
C PHE A 105 11.29 15.11 -3.00
N ASN A 106 10.12 14.49 -2.90
CA ASN A 106 9.59 13.58 -3.92
C ASN A 106 9.34 14.27 -5.27
N LEU A 107 8.94 15.55 -5.28
CA LEU A 107 8.79 16.30 -6.54
C LEU A 107 10.10 16.44 -7.30
N PHE A 108 11.22 16.44 -6.59
CA PHE A 108 12.56 16.61 -7.16
C PHE A 108 13.32 15.30 -7.34
N SER A 109 12.86 14.20 -6.74
CA SER A 109 13.57 12.91 -6.80
C SER A 109 13.39 12.19 -8.14
N ALA A 110 12.33 12.48 -8.89
CA ALA A 110 12.05 11.89 -10.20
C ALA A 110 12.02 12.95 -11.29
N SER A 111 12.46 12.58 -12.50
CA SER A 111 12.47 13.50 -13.64
C SER A 111 11.05 13.88 -14.11
N ILE A 112 10.10 12.94 -13.97
CA ILE A 112 8.69 13.04 -14.36
C ILE A 112 7.80 12.56 -13.22
N PHE A 113 7.76 11.26 -12.94
CA PHE A 113 7.18 10.67 -11.73
C PHE A 113 7.80 9.29 -11.48
N LEU A 114 7.46 8.69 -10.33
CA LEU A 114 8.06 7.46 -9.85
C LEU A 114 7.44 6.22 -10.50
N GLY A 115 8.31 5.32 -10.99
CA GLY A 115 7.94 4.01 -11.52
C GLY A 115 7.39 4.04 -12.96
N THR A 116 7.62 2.96 -13.69
CA THR A 116 7.03 2.70 -15.02
C THR A 116 5.52 2.47 -14.94
N ASP A 117 5.06 1.77 -13.90
CA ASP A 117 3.66 1.45 -13.63
C ASP A 117 2.72 2.66 -13.60
N SER A 118 3.22 3.81 -13.12
CA SER A 118 2.46 5.07 -13.10
C SER A 118 2.01 5.49 -14.50
N TRP A 119 2.73 5.12 -15.56
CA TRP A 119 2.33 5.38 -16.95
C TRP A 119 1.06 4.62 -17.34
N LEU A 120 0.93 3.35 -16.93
CA LEU A 120 -0.29 2.56 -17.20
C LEU A 120 -1.51 3.24 -16.56
N HIS A 121 -1.34 3.67 -15.32
CA HIS A 121 -2.41 4.33 -14.58
C HIS A 121 -2.83 5.65 -15.22
N VAL A 122 -1.88 6.46 -15.68
CA VAL A 122 -2.16 7.72 -16.40
C VAL A 122 -2.85 7.43 -17.73
N SER A 123 -2.46 6.39 -18.48
CA SER A 123 -3.14 5.97 -19.72
C SER A 123 -4.61 5.62 -19.50
N ILE A 124 -4.92 4.91 -18.40
CA ILE A 124 -6.30 4.56 -18.04
C ILE A 124 -7.07 5.80 -17.58
N ILE A 125 -6.45 6.73 -16.85
CA ILE A 125 -7.12 7.98 -16.44
C ILE A 125 -7.43 8.85 -17.66
N ARG A 126 -6.50 8.95 -18.63
CA ARG A 126 -6.73 9.62 -19.90
C ARG A 126 -7.86 8.97 -20.67
N PHE A 127 -7.92 7.64 -20.69
CA PHE A 127 -9.06 6.92 -21.27
C PHE A 127 -10.38 7.35 -20.62
N ILE A 128 -10.47 7.33 -19.28
CA ILE A 128 -11.71 7.69 -18.56
C ILE A 128 -12.12 9.13 -18.85
N THR A 129 -11.17 10.06 -18.88
CA THR A 129 -11.43 11.50 -19.01
C THR A 129 -11.80 11.91 -20.45
N GLU A 130 -11.18 11.29 -21.46
CA GLU A 130 -11.47 11.58 -22.88
C GLU A 130 -12.70 10.80 -23.38
N LYS A 131 -12.85 9.53 -22.97
CA LYS A 131 -13.98 8.67 -23.40
C LYS A 131 -15.21 8.78 -22.52
N ASN A 132 -15.07 9.30 -21.31
CA ASN A 132 -16.14 9.34 -20.30
C ASN A 132 -16.68 7.96 -19.92
N VAL A 133 -15.87 6.90 -20.03
CA VAL A 133 -16.23 5.51 -19.72
C VAL A 133 -15.11 4.85 -18.91
N VAL A 134 -15.48 4.01 -17.95
CA VAL A 134 -14.49 3.22 -17.19
C VAL A 134 -14.15 1.94 -17.97
N PRO A 135 -12.88 1.70 -18.33
CA PRO A 135 -12.49 0.52 -19.08
C PRO A 135 -12.38 -0.71 -18.16
N HIS A 136 -13.51 -1.34 -17.82
CA HIS A 136 -13.58 -2.41 -16.82
C HIS A 136 -12.74 -3.67 -17.11
N ASN A 137 -12.23 -3.83 -18.33
CA ASN A 137 -11.36 -4.95 -18.72
C ASN A 137 -9.87 -4.66 -18.49
N GLU A 138 -9.50 -3.39 -18.32
CA GLU A 138 -8.12 -2.98 -18.06
C GLU A 138 -7.74 -3.26 -16.60
N TYR A 139 -6.45 -3.26 -16.28
CA TYR A 139 -5.91 -3.37 -14.91
C TYR A 139 -6.70 -4.31 -13.97
N PHE A 140 -6.92 -5.57 -14.38
CA PHE A 140 -7.61 -6.60 -13.59
C PHE A 140 -9.05 -6.24 -13.17
N GLY A 141 -9.66 -5.26 -13.83
CA GLY A 141 -10.97 -4.68 -13.53
C GLY A 141 -11.04 -3.84 -12.25
N ALA A 142 -9.90 -3.56 -11.61
CA ALA A 142 -9.82 -2.81 -10.36
C ALA A 142 -9.57 -1.32 -10.63
N MET A 143 -10.65 -0.57 -10.87
CA MET A 143 -10.58 0.79 -11.41
C MET A 143 -10.56 1.90 -10.36
N GLY A 144 -10.53 1.57 -9.07
CA GLY A 144 -10.71 2.57 -8.00
C GLY A 144 -9.69 3.71 -8.00
N LEU A 145 -8.40 3.44 -8.21
CA LEU A 145 -7.37 4.49 -8.31
C LEU A 145 -7.66 5.41 -9.51
N HIS A 146 -7.94 4.84 -10.67
CA HIS A 146 -8.16 5.58 -11.91
C HIS A 146 -9.39 6.46 -11.83
N ILE A 147 -10.50 5.92 -11.30
CA ILE A 147 -11.73 6.67 -11.08
C ILE A 147 -11.49 7.84 -10.14
N TYR A 148 -10.84 7.60 -9.00
CA TYR A 148 -10.57 8.67 -8.03
C TYR A 148 -9.65 9.76 -8.61
N SER A 149 -8.65 9.37 -9.38
CA SER A 149 -7.75 10.31 -10.06
C SER A 149 -8.43 11.09 -11.19
N ALA A 150 -9.34 10.47 -11.95
CA ALA A 150 -10.18 11.17 -12.93
C ALA A 150 -11.10 12.19 -12.26
N VAL A 151 -11.70 11.83 -11.11
CA VAL A 151 -12.47 12.78 -10.28
C VAL A 151 -11.61 13.95 -9.83
N PHE A 152 -10.39 13.68 -9.39
CA PHE A 152 -9.43 14.73 -9.01
C PHE A 152 -9.11 15.65 -10.19
N HIS A 153 -8.85 15.09 -11.38
CA HIS A 153 -8.68 15.85 -12.62
C HIS A 153 -9.90 16.73 -12.91
N PHE A 154 -11.10 16.16 -12.92
CA PHE A 154 -12.35 16.87 -13.23
C PHE A 154 -12.63 18.06 -12.30
N PHE A 155 -12.32 17.93 -11.01
CA PHE A 155 -12.58 19.00 -10.03
C PHE A 155 -11.45 20.02 -9.90
N SER A 156 -10.20 19.62 -10.12
CA SER A 156 -9.03 20.49 -9.93
C SER A 156 -8.52 21.13 -11.22
N GLY A 157 -8.81 20.54 -12.39
CA GLY A 157 -8.20 20.91 -13.67
C GLY A 157 -6.70 20.59 -13.76
N ILE A 158 -6.13 19.84 -12.81
CA ILE A 158 -4.72 19.45 -12.85
C ILE A 158 -4.50 18.43 -13.96
N ASP A 159 -3.51 18.68 -14.82
CA ASP A 159 -3.10 17.76 -15.89
C ASP A 159 -2.87 16.34 -15.36
N ILE A 160 -3.35 15.35 -16.10
CA ILE A 160 -3.29 13.93 -15.74
C ILE A 160 -1.84 13.48 -15.49
N LEU A 161 -0.87 13.97 -16.26
CA LEU A 161 0.55 13.66 -16.08
C LEU A 161 1.13 14.21 -14.78
N LEU A 162 0.51 15.23 -14.19
CA LEU A 162 0.93 15.81 -12.92
C LEU A 162 0.35 15.06 -11.72
N ILE A 163 -0.73 14.30 -11.90
CA ILE A 163 -1.41 13.59 -10.80
C ILE A 163 -0.47 12.63 -10.07
N PRO A 164 0.26 11.71 -10.73
CA PRO A 164 1.19 10.81 -10.03
C PRO A 164 2.26 11.56 -9.26
N ARG A 165 2.72 12.70 -9.80
CA ARG A 165 3.77 13.52 -9.20
C ARG A 165 3.32 14.21 -7.91
N PHE A 166 2.08 14.70 -7.88
CA PHE A 166 1.50 15.35 -6.69
C PHE A 166 0.76 14.39 -5.76
N TYR A 167 0.65 13.11 -6.12
CA TYR A 167 -0.08 12.10 -5.35
C TYR A 167 0.38 12.00 -3.89
N VAL A 168 1.68 12.17 -3.64
CA VAL A 168 2.28 12.16 -2.30
C VAL A 168 1.73 13.26 -1.38
N PHE A 169 1.27 14.38 -1.92
CA PHE A 169 0.62 15.45 -1.13
C PHE A 169 -0.79 15.05 -0.66
N TYR A 170 -1.36 13.99 -1.22
CA TYR A 170 -2.61 13.40 -0.79
C TYR A 170 -2.37 12.24 0.20
N THR A 171 -1.53 11.28 -0.17
CA THR A 171 -1.33 10.05 0.60
C THR A 171 -0.69 10.30 1.97
N PHE A 172 0.44 11.02 2.04
CA PHE A 172 1.18 11.24 3.29
C PHE A 172 0.37 11.98 4.37
N PRO A 173 -0.33 13.10 4.07
CA PRO A 173 -1.13 13.77 5.10
C PRO A 173 -2.28 12.89 5.60
N ILE A 174 -2.94 12.14 4.72
CA ILE A 174 -4.09 11.31 5.08
C ILE A 174 -3.65 10.08 5.86
N SER A 175 -2.58 9.41 5.42
CA SER A 175 -1.97 8.30 6.16
C SER A 175 -1.54 8.74 7.55
N ALA A 176 -0.82 9.85 7.66
CA ALA A 176 -0.41 10.43 8.92
C ALA A 176 -1.59 10.74 9.84
N MET A 177 -2.70 11.27 9.30
CA MET A 177 -3.91 11.54 10.06
C MET A 177 -4.58 10.25 10.58
N ILE A 178 -4.75 9.24 9.72
CA ILE A 178 -5.34 7.94 10.11
C ILE A 178 -4.49 7.28 11.19
N LEU A 179 -3.18 7.20 10.97
CA LEU A 179 -2.23 6.59 11.90
C LEU A 179 -2.17 7.36 13.22
N TYR A 180 -2.12 8.69 13.18
CA TYR A 180 -2.17 9.52 14.38
C TYR A 180 -3.40 9.20 15.22
N ILE A 181 -4.58 9.10 14.59
CA ILE A 181 -5.83 8.78 15.27
C ILE A 181 -5.77 7.39 15.93
N ILE A 182 -5.36 6.37 15.17
CA ILE A 182 -5.22 4.99 15.68
C ILE A 182 -4.26 4.97 16.88
N LEU A 183 -3.07 5.53 16.72
CA LEU A 183 -2.02 5.55 17.74
C LEU A 183 -2.45 6.37 18.96
N LYS A 184 -3.12 7.51 18.76
CA LYS A 184 -3.64 8.34 19.85
C LYS A 184 -4.71 7.60 20.65
N ARG A 185 -5.54 6.78 20.02
CA ARG A 185 -6.53 5.93 20.71
C ARG A 185 -5.88 4.78 21.49
N ILE A 186 -4.86 4.13 20.91
CA ILE A 186 -4.15 3.02 21.56
C ILE A 186 -3.36 3.52 22.78
N PHE A 187 -2.51 4.54 22.61
CA PHE A 187 -1.56 4.97 23.65
C PHE A 187 -2.10 6.07 24.57
N LYS A 188 -3.18 6.76 24.18
CA LYS A 188 -3.71 7.95 24.86
C LYS A 188 -2.67 9.07 25.07
N ASN A 189 -1.53 9.00 24.38
CA ASN A 189 -0.41 9.94 24.49
C ASN A 189 -0.16 10.58 23.11
N GLN A 190 -0.12 11.91 23.09
CA GLN A 190 0.04 12.70 21.86
C GLN A 190 1.43 12.57 21.26
N ASN A 191 2.47 12.69 22.08
CA ASN A 191 3.86 12.67 21.60
C ASN A 191 4.25 11.30 21.06
N ILE A 192 3.75 10.23 21.68
CA ILE A 192 3.97 8.85 21.21
C ILE A 192 3.24 8.61 19.90
N ALA A 193 2.03 9.15 19.75
CA ALA A 193 1.31 9.06 18.47
C ALA A 193 2.05 9.81 17.36
N ILE A 194 2.55 11.03 17.62
CA ILE A 194 3.35 11.81 16.65
C ILE A 194 4.64 11.07 16.28
N PHE A 195 5.37 10.56 17.28
CA PHE A 195 6.60 9.78 17.05
C PHE A 195 6.32 8.50 16.26
N GLY A 196 5.19 7.87 16.53
CA GLY A 196 4.74 6.70 15.80
C GLY A 196 4.47 6.97 14.33
N VAL A 197 3.73 8.04 14.03
CA VAL A 197 3.52 8.46 12.64
C VAL A 197 4.85 8.73 11.95
N PHE A 198 5.77 9.43 12.62
CA PHE A 198 7.10 9.70 12.07
C PHE A 198 7.85 8.41 11.69
N ILE A 199 7.90 7.41 12.59
CA ILE A 199 8.59 6.14 12.30
C ILE A 199 7.91 5.39 11.17
N LEU A 200 6.58 5.34 11.17
CA LEU A 200 5.81 4.55 10.21
C LEU A 200 6.01 5.07 8.79
N GLU A 201 6.02 6.39 8.62
CA GLU A 201 6.26 7.03 7.32
C GLU A 201 7.75 6.97 6.89
N PHE A 202 8.70 6.88 7.84
CA PHE A 202 10.14 7.01 7.57
C PHE A 202 11.00 5.93 8.22
N SER A 203 10.58 4.69 8.08
CA SER A 203 11.39 3.49 8.38
C SER A 203 11.38 2.54 7.18
N SER A 204 12.33 1.61 7.17
CA SER A 204 12.39 0.56 6.16
C SER A 204 11.27 -0.49 6.23
N LEU A 205 10.27 -0.31 7.12
CA LEU A 205 9.13 -1.23 7.25
C LEU A 205 8.21 -1.24 6.02
N GLY A 206 8.39 -0.30 5.09
CA GLY A 206 7.76 -0.31 3.76
C GLY A 206 6.47 0.50 3.62
N PHE A 207 5.89 1.00 4.72
CA PHE A 207 4.67 1.81 4.64
C PHE A 207 4.85 3.10 3.85
N GLY A 208 5.92 3.85 4.15
CA GLY A 208 6.25 5.07 3.39
C GLY A 208 6.42 4.76 1.91
N GLY A 209 7.04 3.62 1.57
CA GLY A 209 7.16 3.12 0.20
C GLY A 209 5.80 2.92 -0.49
N ILE A 210 4.82 2.34 0.21
CA ILE A 210 3.44 2.22 -0.30
C ILE A 210 2.84 3.61 -0.56
N MET A 211 3.04 4.58 0.34
CA MET A 211 2.48 5.93 0.21
C MET A 211 3.18 6.79 -0.86
N HIS A 212 4.44 6.47 -1.20
CA HIS A 212 5.21 7.15 -2.25
C HIS A 212 4.73 6.81 -3.66
N LEU A 213 4.34 5.56 -3.91
CA LEU A 213 4.01 5.08 -5.24
C LEU A 213 2.58 5.48 -5.63
N PHE A 214 2.41 5.96 -6.86
CA PHE A 214 1.09 6.14 -7.45
C PHE A 214 0.50 4.78 -7.85
N TRP A 215 0.08 4.04 -6.84
CA TRP A 215 -0.34 2.65 -6.95
C TRP A 215 -1.60 2.39 -6.13
N PRO A 216 -2.54 1.53 -6.58
CA PRO A 216 -3.84 1.34 -5.92
C PRO A 216 -3.75 0.82 -4.48
N GLU A 217 -2.67 0.10 -4.16
CA GLU A 217 -2.41 -0.41 -2.79
C GLU A 217 -2.46 0.70 -1.74
N SER A 218 -1.95 1.89 -2.06
CA SER A 218 -1.96 3.03 -1.14
C SER A 218 -3.36 3.41 -0.68
N LEU A 219 -4.32 3.57 -1.61
CA LEU A 219 -5.72 3.87 -1.28
C LEU A 219 -6.38 2.74 -0.49
N THR A 220 -6.16 1.49 -0.93
CA THR A 220 -6.71 0.30 -0.27
C THR A 220 -6.20 0.15 1.15
N VAL A 221 -4.93 0.47 1.42
CA VAL A 221 -4.37 0.48 2.77
C VAL A 221 -5.02 1.56 3.65
N LEU A 222 -5.22 2.78 3.13
CA LEU A 222 -5.88 3.85 3.87
C LEU A 222 -7.34 3.48 4.23
N GLN A 223 -8.05 2.89 3.28
CA GLN A 223 -9.41 2.37 3.46
C GLN A 223 -9.45 1.24 4.49
N GLY A 224 -8.55 0.27 4.37
CA GLY A 224 -8.43 -0.86 5.27
C GLY A 224 -8.04 -0.46 6.70
N LEU A 225 -7.13 0.51 6.87
CA LEU A 225 -6.80 1.08 8.18
C LEU A 225 -7.98 1.85 8.80
N THR A 226 -8.82 2.47 7.97
CA THR A 226 -10.05 3.12 8.44
C THR A 226 -11.10 2.09 8.88
N ILE A 227 -11.25 0.97 8.15
CA ILE A 227 -12.07 -0.17 8.59
C ILE A 227 -11.55 -0.72 9.91
N PHE A 228 -10.23 -0.96 10.00
CA PHE A 228 -9.59 -1.39 11.24
C PHE A 228 -9.86 -0.42 12.39
N PHE A 229 -9.78 0.89 12.16
CA PHE A 229 -10.06 1.90 13.19
C PHE A 229 -11.48 1.79 13.74
N ILE A 230 -12.50 1.69 12.87
CA ILE A 230 -13.91 1.56 13.28
C ILE A 230 -14.12 0.28 14.09
N LEU A 231 -13.59 -0.84 13.58
CA LEU A 231 -13.62 -2.15 14.24
C LEU A 231 -12.91 -2.10 15.61
N TYR A 232 -11.70 -1.54 15.64
CA TYR A 232 -10.86 -1.43 16.84
C TYR A 232 -11.55 -0.64 17.97
N LEU A 233 -12.26 0.45 17.64
CA LEU A 233 -13.04 1.21 18.63
C LEU A 233 -14.09 0.33 19.32
N ARG A 234 -14.88 -0.41 18.53
CA ARG A 234 -15.96 -1.26 19.03
C ARG A 234 -15.43 -2.39 19.91
N ILE A 235 -14.45 -3.16 19.42
CA ILE A 235 -13.88 -4.26 20.20
C ILE A 235 -13.14 -3.78 21.45
N SER A 236 -12.51 -2.61 21.39
CA SER A 236 -11.85 -1.98 22.54
C SER A 236 -12.82 -1.64 23.66
N GLU A 237 -14.03 -1.19 23.33
CA GLU A 237 -15.09 -0.94 24.32
C GLU A 237 -15.62 -2.25 24.89
N PHE A 238 -15.90 -3.24 24.04
CA PHE A 238 -16.40 -4.56 24.46
C PHE A 238 -15.45 -5.34 25.36
N THR A 239 -14.14 -5.15 25.18
CA THR A 239 -13.11 -5.80 26.00
C THR A 239 -12.90 -5.17 27.37
N GLU A 240 -13.17 -3.86 27.52
CA GLU A 240 -13.14 -3.17 28.80
C GLU A 240 -14.37 -3.46 29.68
N LEU A 241 -15.49 -3.86 29.08
CA LEU A 241 -16.72 -4.21 29.79
C LEU A 241 -16.64 -5.62 30.41
N LYS A 242 -16.94 -5.73 31.71
CA LYS A 242 -17.09 -7.03 32.39
C LYS A 242 -18.27 -7.84 31.83
N THR A 243 -19.38 -7.17 31.54
CA THR A 243 -20.59 -7.74 30.92
C THR A 243 -21.11 -6.83 29.81
N ILE A 244 -21.59 -7.41 28.71
CA ILE A 244 -22.11 -6.66 27.56
C ILE A 244 -23.64 -6.73 27.55
N LYS A 245 -24.25 -5.54 27.64
CA LYS A 245 -25.69 -5.33 27.43
C LYS A 245 -26.00 -5.25 25.94
N LYS A 246 -27.21 -5.65 25.54
CA LYS A 246 -27.67 -5.58 24.14
C LYS A 246 -27.65 -4.16 23.60
N GLU A 247 -28.02 -3.18 24.41
CA GLU A 247 -27.99 -1.74 24.05
C GLU A 247 -26.61 -1.30 23.54
N ASN A 248 -25.54 -1.73 24.21
CA ASN A 248 -24.16 -1.40 23.83
C ASN A 248 -23.75 -2.03 22.48
N ILE A 249 -24.35 -3.16 22.12
CA ILE A 249 -24.07 -3.86 20.84
C ILE A 249 -24.76 -3.13 19.68
N TYR A 250 -26.03 -2.77 19.87
CA TYR A 250 -26.84 -2.15 18.82
C TYR A 250 -26.58 -0.66 18.67
N ALA A 251 -25.97 0.00 19.66
CA ALA A 251 -25.56 1.39 19.57
C ALA A 251 -24.67 1.61 18.33
N ASN A 252 -25.12 2.50 17.44
CA ASN A 252 -24.42 2.91 16.22
C ASN A 252 -24.09 1.78 15.22
N LEU A 253 -24.68 0.58 15.38
CA LEU A 253 -24.37 -0.59 14.55
C LEU A 253 -24.67 -0.35 13.07
N ILE A 254 -25.83 0.23 12.76
CA ILE A 254 -26.24 0.56 11.38
C ILE A 254 -25.19 1.48 10.73
N ILE A 255 -24.87 2.59 11.37
CA ILE A 255 -23.93 3.58 10.82
C ILE A 255 -22.54 2.96 10.64
N SER A 256 -22.00 2.29 11.67
CA SER A 256 -20.68 1.66 11.58
C SER A 256 -20.59 0.64 10.45
N TYR A 257 -21.61 -0.22 10.31
CA TYR A 257 -21.59 -1.28 9.30
C TYR A 257 -21.84 -0.74 7.89
N THR A 258 -22.71 0.25 7.71
CA THR A 258 -22.87 0.93 6.42
C THR A 258 -21.56 1.57 5.97
N LEU A 259 -20.84 2.25 6.88
CA LEU A 259 -19.53 2.82 6.58
C LEU A 259 -18.50 1.74 6.22
N ILE A 260 -18.42 0.66 7.00
CA ILE A 260 -17.51 -0.46 6.72
C ILE A 260 -17.81 -1.06 5.34
N VAL A 261 -19.07 -1.34 5.02
CA VAL A 261 -19.46 -1.95 3.73
C VAL A 261 -19.10 -1.04 2.56
N MET A 262 -19.39 0.26 2.66
CA MET A 262 -19.07 1.22 1.61
C MET A 262 -17.56 1.39 1.41
N ILE A 263 -16.79 1.53 2.50
CA ILE A 263 -15.32 1.62 2.41
C ILE A 263 -14.75 0.31 1.84
N PHE A 264 -15.29 -0.83 2.26
CA PHE A 264 -14.85 -2.15 1.80
C PHE A 264 -15.14 -2.39 0.32
N LEU A 265 -16.34 -2.05 -0.16
CA LEU A 265 -16.70 -2.16 -1.58
C LEU A 265 -15.75 -1.33 -2.45
N SER A 266 -15.48 -0.09 -2.05
CA SER A 266 -14.51 0.76 -2.74
C SER A 266 -13.10 0.18 -2.69
N SER A 267 -12.67 -0.36 -1.55
CA SER A 267 -11.38 -1.05 -1.39
C SER A 267 -11.26 -2.24 -2.35
N LEU A 268 -12.31 -3.05 -2.46
CA LEU A 268 -12.35 -4.24 -3.31
C LEU A 268 -12.17 -3.89 -4.80
N ILE A 269 -12.85 -2.86 -5.30
CA ILE A 269 -12.72 -2.39 -6.69
C ILE A 269 -11.48 -1.50 -6.91
N THR A 270 -10.74 -1.16 -5.86
CA THR A 270 -9.45 -0.46 -5.97
C THR A 270 -8.30 -1.45 -6.04
N HIS A 271 -8.25 -2.42 -5.12
CA HIS A 271 -7.28 -3.50 -5.11
C HIS A 271 -7.81 -4.70 -4.32
N SER A 272 -8.31 -5.71 -5.02
CA SER A 272 -9.00 -6.85 -4.40
C SER A 272 -8.09 -7.75 -3.56
N LEU A 273 -6.87 -8.04 -4.02
CA LEU A 273 -5.90 -8.85 -3.27
C LEU A 273 -5.52 -8.25 -1.92
N VAL A 274 -5.13 -6.96 -1.88
CA VAL A 274 -4.78 -6.26 -0.62
C VAL A 274 -6.00 -6.18 0.30
N THR A 275 -7.19 -5.92 -0.25
CA THR A 275 -8.45 -5.93 0.50
C THR A 275 -8.70 -7.28 1.19
N VAL A 276 -8.46 -8.39 0.49
CA VAL A 276 -8.62 -9.73 1.07
C VAL A 276 -7.57 -10.05 2.11
N ILE A 277 -6.31 -9.67 1.92
CA ILE A 277 -5.26 -9.84 2.94
C ILE A 277 -5.67 -9.13 4.24
N LEU A 278 -6.14 -7.89 4.15
CA LEU A 278 -6.60 -7.13 5.32
C LEU A 278 -7.86 -7.76 5.93
N LEU A 279 -8.83 -8.18 5.13
CA LEU A 279 -10.04 -8.86 5.60
C LEU A 279 -9.71 -10.14 6.37
N ILE A 280 -8.83 -11.00 5.85
CA ILE A 280 -8.40 -12.23 6.52
C ILE A 280 -7.72 -11.88 7.85
N SER A 281 -6.88 -10.84 7.87
CA SER A 281 -6.24 -10.37 9.11
C SER A 281 -7.26 -9.92 10.17
N PHE A 282 -8.37 -9.29 9.75
CA PHE A 282 -9.44 -8.88 10.67
C PHE A 282 -10.31 -10.06 11.10
N LEU A 283 -10.68 -10.95 10.17
CA LEU A 283 -11.42 -12.18 10.48
C LEU A 283 -10.71 -12.99 11.58
N TRP A 284 -9.39 -13.09 11.51
CA TRP A 284 -8.59 -13.76 12.53
C TRP A 284 -8.80 -13.18 13.93
N ILE A 285 -8.78 -11.84 14.07
CA ILE A 285 -9.02 -11.17 15.35
C ILE A 285 -10.41 -11.53 15.86
N TYR A 286 -11.43 -11.28 15.04
CA TYR A 286 -12.82 -11.38 15.46
C TYR A 286 -13.28 -12.82 15.66
N LEU A 287 -12.71 -13.79 14.95
CA LEU A 287 -12.94 -15.22 15.18
C LEU A 287 -12.56 -15.62 16.60
N ILE A 288 -11.36 -15.24 17.07
CA ILE A 288 -10.90 -15.61 18.42
C ILE A 288 -11.82 -15.01 19.48
N TYR A 289 -12.24 -13.75 19.31
CA TYR A 289 -13.18 -13.12 20.24
C TYR A 289 -14.58 -13.74 20.16
N PHE A 290 -15.06 -14.09 18.98
CA PHE A 290 -16.37 -14.72 18.78
C PHE A 290 -16.44 -16.10 19.43
N LEU A 291 -15.38 -16.91 19.30
CA LEU A 291 -15.27 -18.20 19.96
C LEU A 291 -15.20 -18.09 21.50
N LYS A 292 -14.62 -17.00 22.03
CA LYS A 292 -14.52 -16.76 23.47
C LYS A 292 -15.83 -16.23 24.07
N ASP A 293 -16.43 -15.25 23.42
CA ASP A 293 -17.73 -14.67 23.74
C ASP A 293 -18.32 -14.01 22.48
N TYR A 294 -19.36 -14.64 21.92
CA TYR A 294 -20.00 -14.20 20.69
C TYR A 294 -20.45 -12.73 20.73
N ARG A 295 -20.80 -12.18 21.92
CA ARG A 295 -21.23 -10.78 22.05
C ARG A 295 -20.07 -9.81 21.83
N ARG A 296 -18.85 -10.22 22.23
CA ARG A 296 -17.61 -9.43 22.05
C ARG A 296 -17.07 -9.54 20.64
N GLY A 297 -17.25 -10.69 20.01
CA GLY A 297 -16.84 -10.94 18.64
C GLY A 297 -17.95 -10.74 17.61
N ILE A 298 -19.05 -10.04 17.91
CA ILE A 298 -20.21 -9.97 17.01
C ILE A 298 -19.88 -9.37 15.63
N ASP A 299 -18.87 -8.50 15.58
CA ASP A 299 -18.38 -7.91 14.33
C ASP A 299 -17.76 -8.97 13.39
N PHE A 300 -17.52 -10.21 13.87
CA PHE A 300 -17.20 -11.36 13.00
C PHE A 300 -18.28 -11.60 11.95
N ILE A 301 -19.56 -11.39 12.30
CA ILE A 301 -20.69 -11.63 11.39
C ILE A 301 -20.64 -10.67 10.20
N ILE A 302 -20.36 -9.37 10.43
CA ILE A 302 -20.24 -8.41 9.32
C ILE A 302 -19.02 -8.75 8.44
N LEU A 303 -17.91 -9.19 9.03
CA LEU A 303 -16.74 -9.62 8.25
C LEU A 303 -17.04 -10.86 7.38
N CYS A 304 -17.81 -11.83 7.88
CA CYS A 304 -18.29 -12.95 7.07
C CYS A 304 -19.23 -12.49 5.94
N PHE A 305 -20.07 -11.48 6.19
CA PHE A 305 -20.87 -10.86 5.12
C PHE A 305 -19.98 -10.21 4.04
N LEU A 306 -18.88 -9.55 4.42
CA LEU A 306 -17.91 -9.02 3.46
C LEU A 306 -17.21 -10.12 2.64
N VAL A 307 -16.95 -11.30 3.23
CA VAL A 307 -16.51 -12.49 2.47
C VAL A 307 -17.55 -12.88 1.43
N GLY A 308 -18.84 -12.88 1.81
CA GLY A 308 -19.94 -13.11 0.88
C GLY A 308 -19.94 -12.13 -0.31
N ILE A 309 -19.67 -10.84 -0.06
CA ILE A 309 -19.52 -9.84 -1.13
C ILE A 309 -18.36 -10.20 -2.07
N ILE A 310 -17.20 -10.60 -1.53
CA ILE A 310 -16.07 -11.04 -2.37
C ILE A 310 -16.46 -12.23 -3.25
N LEU A 311 -17.16 -13.23 -2.70
CA LEU A 311 -17.59 -14.40 -3.46
C LEU A 311 -18.54 -14.01 -4.61
N VAL A 312 -19.43 -13.03 -4.39
CA VAL A 312 -20.30 -12.48 -5.44
C VAL A 312 -19.48 -11.73 -6.51
N PHE A 313 -18.49 -10.92 -6.11
CA PHE A 313 -17.64 -10.22 -7.06
C PHE A 313 -16.77 -11.20 -7.86
N PHE A 314 -16.30 -12.26 -7.21
CA PHE A 314 -15.53 -13.32 -7.85
C PHE A 314 -16.38 -14.09 -8.87
N SER A 315 -17.63 -14.45 -8.54
CA SER A 315 -18.52 -15.15 -9.46
C SER A 315 -18.95 -14.29 -10.65
N LEU A 316 -19.05 -12.98 -10.47
CA LEU A 316 -19.37 -12.02 -11.53
C LEU A 316 -18.13 -11.51 -12.28
N ASN A 317 -16.92 -11.95 -11.91
CA ASN A 317 -15.64 -11.48 -12.44
C ASN A 317 -15.45 -9.94 -12.37
N ILE A 318 -15.92 -9.31 -11.28
CA ILE A 318 -15.86 -7.86 -11.07
C ILE A 318 -14.64 -7.51 -10.21
N GLY A 319 -13.62 -6.86 -10.80
CA GLY A 319 -12.47 -6.32 -10.05
C GLY A 319 -11.59 -7.36 -9.33
N VAL A 320 -11.71 -8.64 -9.69
CA VAL A 320 -11.05 -9.78 -9.03
C VAL A 320 -9.83 -10.31 -9.80
N GLY A 321 -9.40 -9.67 -10.90
CA GLY A 321 -8.31 -10.20 -11.73
C GLY A 321 -6.97 -10.35 -10.99
N HIS A 322 -6.76 -9.65 -9.87
CA HIS A 322 -5.56 -9.82 -9.04
C HIS A 322 -5.41 -11.22 -8.43
N PHE A 323 -6.49 -12.00 -8.34
CA PHE A 323 -6.42 -13.40 -7.89
C PHE A 323 -5.82 -14.34 -8.94
N TYR A 324 -5.55 -13.86 -10.16
CA TYR A 324 -4.79 -14.62 -11.16
C TYR A 324 -3.42 -15.05 -10.66
N VAL A 325 -2.83 -14.32 -9.69
CA VAL A 325 -1.59 -14.74 -9.02
C VAL A 325 -1.71 -16.17 -8.45
N PHE A 326 -2.90 -16.57 -8.01
CA PHE A 326 -3.15 -17.91 -7.47
C PHE A 326 -3.64 -18.93 -8.50
N SER A 327 -3.62 -18.65 -9.81
CA SER A 327 -4.09 -19.58 -10.86
C SER A 327 -3.45 -20.97 -10.72
N ASN A 328 -2.12 -21.02 -10.65
CA ASN A 328 -1.35 -22.26 -10.45
C ASN A 328 -1.72 -23.00 -9.15
N PHE A 329 -2.16 -22.28 -8.12
CA PHE A 329 -2.62 -22.88 -6.87
C PHE A 329 -4.03 -23.45 -7.01
N LEU A 330 -4.91 -22.77 -7.76
CA LEU A 330 -6.28 -23.19 -8.05
C LEU A 330 -6.34 -24.47 -8.91
N ASP A 331 -5.28 -24.77 -9.66
CA ASP A 331 -5.16 -25.97 -10.50
C ASP A 331 -4.66 -27.22 -9.75
N LEU A 332 -4.38 -27.11 -8.44
CA LEU A 332 -3.91 -28.26 -7.66
C LEU A 332 -5.00 -29.33 -7.49
N PRO A 333 -4.63 -30.64 -7.50
CA PRO A 333 -5.56 -31.72 -7.19
C PRO A 333 -6.24 -31.56 -5.83
N LEU A 334 -7.50 -31.97 -5.74
CA LEU A 334 -8.37 -31.69 -4.60
C LEU A 334 -7.82 -32.17 -3.24
N PHE A 335 -7.03 -33.24 -3.25
CA PHE A 335 -6.35 -33.77 -2.06
C PHE A 335 -5.34 -32.80 -1.43
N TYR A 336 -4.66 -31.95 -2.21
CA TYR A 336 -3.74 -30.94 -1.67
C TYR A 336 -4.49 -29.89 -0.84
N TYR A 337 -5.70 -29.50 -1.24
CA TYR A 337 -6.52 -28.59 -0.43
C TYR A 337 -6.96 -29.23 0.89
N PHE A 338 -7.30 -30.52 0.89
CA PHE A 338 -7.61 -31.24 2.12
C PHE A 338 -6.40 -31.34 3.06
N LEU A 339 -5.22 -31.66 2.53
CA LEU A 339 -3.98 -31.67 3.31
C LEU A 339 -3.69 -30.29 3.89
N LEU A 340 -3.83 -29.24 3.08
CA LEU A 340 -3.65 -27.86 3.53
C LEU A 340 -4.64 -27.49 4.63
N LEU A 341 -5.91 -27.86 4.50
CA LEU A 341 -6.94 -27.63 5.50
C LEU A 341 -6.60 -28.34 6.82
N ILE A 342 -6.18 -29.60 6.75
CA ILE A 342 -5.75 -30.37 7.94
C ILE A 342 -4.54 -29.71 8.59
N ALA A 343 -3.51 -29.36 7.82
CA ALA A 343 -2.31 -28.68 8.31
C ALA A 343 -2.67 -27.35 8.98
N LEU A 344 -3.55 -26.56 8.36
CA LEU A 344 -4.03 -25.30 8.88
C LEU A 344 -4.79 -25.49 10.20
N VAL A 345 -5.68 -26.48 10.30
CA VAL A 345 -6.38 -26.81 11.57
C VAL A 345 -5.39 -27.23 12.66
N VAL A 346 -4.41 -28.08 12.34
CA VAL A 346 -3.38 -28.55 13.27
C VAL A 346 -2.54 -27.39 13.83
N VAL A 347 -2.19 -26.41 12.99
CA VAL A 347 -1.40 -25.24 13.41
C VAL A 347 -2.26 -24.22 14.16
N LEU A 348 -3.47 -23.93 13.69
CA LEU A 348 -4.32 -22.88 14.25
C LEU A 348 -4.97 -23.27 15.58
N LEU A 349 -5.37 -24.52 15.78
CA LEU A 349 -6.06 -24.95 17.01
C LEU A 349 -5.25 -24.69 18.30
N PRO A 350 -3.94 -25.04 18.39
CA PRO A 350 -3.11 -24.71 19.54
C PRO A 350 -3.01 -23.21 19.81
N ILE A 351 -2.87 -22.40 18.74
CA ILE A 351 -2.77 -20.93 18.82
C ILE A 351 -4.06 -20.33 19.36
N ILE A 352 -5.21 -20.72 18.78
CA ILE A 352 -6.55 -20.28 19.23
C ILE A 352 -6.77 -20.67 20.68
N ARG A 353 -6.45 -21.92 21.06
CA ARG A 353 -6.58 -22.40 22.44
C ARG A 353 -5.73 -21.60 23.43
N SER A 354 -4.52 -21.22 23.03
CA SER A 354 -3.63 -20.39 23.84
C SER A 354 -4.25 -19.01 24.12
N PHE A 355 -4.73 -18.31 23.08
CA PHE A 355 -5.40 -17.02 23.23
C PHE A 355 -6.70 -17.12 24.04
N HIS A 356 -7.51 -18.14 23.78
CA HIS A 356 -8.77 -18.36 24.49
C HIS A 356 -8.56 -18.54 26.00
N LYS A 357 -7.51 -19.26 26.41
CA LYS A 357 -7.14 -19.42 27.83
C LYS A 357 -6.60 -18.13 28.45
N SER A 358 -5.84 -17.34 27.69
CA SER A 358 -5.20 -16.15 28.24
C SER A 358 -6.18 -14.98 28.41
N MET A 359 -7.21 -14.85 27.57
CA MET A 359 -8.15 -13.71 27.56
C MET A 359 -8.89 -13.51 28.90
N LYS A 360 -8.79 -12.28 29.41
CA LYS A 360 -9.52 -11.78 30.58
C LYS A 360 -10.21 -10.47 30.17
N PHE A 361 -11.45 -10.28 30.60
CA PHE A 361 -12.26 -9.10 30.26
C PHE A 361 -12.43 -8.18 31.46
N GLY A 362 -12.61 -6.89 31.19
CA GLY A 362 -12.64 -5.84 32.20
C GLY A 362 -11.53 -4.80 31.98
N LYS A 363 -11.70 -3.61 32.55
CA LYS A 363 -10.68 -2.57 32.54
C LYS A 363 -9.52 -3.02 33.43
N ILE A 364 -8.37 -3.31 32.83
CA ILE A 364 -7.12 -3.62 33.50
C ILE A 364 -6.18 -2.47 33.17
N GLU A 365 -5.79 -1.69 34.16
CA GLU A 365 -4.82 -0.62 33.95
C GLU A 365 -3.40 -1.19 33.94
N PHE A 366 -2.53 -0.60 33.13
CA PHE A 366 -1.14 -1.02 32.93
C PHE A 366 -0.31 -1.12 34.24
N PHE A 367 -0.79 -0.51 35.32
CA PHE A 367 -0.08 -0.33 36.60
C PHE A 367 -0.47 -1.30 37.72
N GLU A 368 -1.50 -2.15 37.56
CA GLU A 368 -1.86 -3.11 38.62
C GLU A 368 -0.91 -4.32 38.72
N MET A 369 0.10 -4.39 37.86
CA MET A 369 1.20 -5.33 38.04
C MET A 369 2.08 -4.91 39.20
N LYS A 370 2.06 -5.72 40.27
CA LYS A 370 2.93 -5.57 41.43
C LYS A 370 4.38 -5.35 40.96
N SER A 371 5.06 -4.35 41.54
CA SER A 371 6.46 -3.96 41.21
C SER A 371 7.46 -5.11 41.12
N ARG A 372 7.16 -6.25 41.76
CA ARG A 372 7.95 -7.48 41.79
C ARG A 372 7.91 -8.29 40.50
N GLU A 373 6.77 -8.41 39.83
CA GLU A 373 6.66 -9.07 38.51
C GLU A 373 7.36 -8.24 37.45
N PHE A 374 7.23 -6.91 37.56
CA PHE A 374 7.87 -5.97 36.65
C PHE A 374 9.41 -6.00 36.74
N LYS A 375 9.97 -6.10 37.97
CA LYS A 375 11.42 -6.31 38.16
C LYS A 375 11.91 -7.61 37.51
N LYS A 376 11.14 -8.70 37.59
CA LYS A 376 11.49 -9.96 36.91
C LYS A 376 11.53 -9.81 35.38
N TYR A 377 10.59 -9.06 34.80
CA TYR A 377 10.62 -8.75 33.36
C TYR A 377 11.84 -7.92 32.98
N LEU A 378 12.21 -6.92 33.79
CA LEU A 378 13.38 -6.09 33.56
C LEU A 378 14.70 -6.88 33.67
N ASP A 379 14.79 -7.78 34.66
CA ASP A 379 15.94 -8.68 34.82
C ASP A 379 16.05 -9.67 33.66
N PHE A 380 14.93 -10.26 33.22
CA PHE A 380 14.89 -11.15 32.05
C PHE A 380 15.29 -10.41 30.77
N GLU A 381 14.80 -9.18 30.61
CA GLU A 381 15.10 -8.33 29.46
C GLU A 381 16.59 -7.98 29.38
N ASN A 382 17.18 -7.50 30.47
CA ASN A 382 18.60 -7.13 30.52
C ASN A 382 19.52 -8.33 30.35
N LYS A 383 19.13 -9.51 30.87
CA LYS A 383 19.97 -10.71 30.81
C LYS A 383 19.86 -11.49 29.51
N ILE A 384 18.70 -11.46 28.84
CA ILE A 384 18.42 -12.36 27.71
C ILE A 384 18.07 -11.55 26.46
N ILE A 385 17.13 -10.62 26.55
CA ILE A 385 16.53 -10.01 25.35
C ILE A 385 17.46 -9.02 24.67
N ILE A 386 18.08 -8.11 25.44
CA ILE A 386 19.04 -7.16 24.89
C ILE A 386 20.25 -7.92 24.31
N PRO A 387 20.90 -8.85 25.02
CA PRO A 387 21.99 -9.64 24.45
C PRO A 387 21.59 -10.43 23.20
N LEU A 388 20.41 -11.07 23.19
CA LEU A 388 19.93 -11.82 22.03
C LEU A 388 19.71 -10.91 20.82
N SER A 389 19.17 -9.70 21.02
CA SER A 389 18.99 -8.72 19.94
C SER A 389 20.32 -8.32 19.30
N ILE A 390 21.35 -8.10 20.13
CA ILE A 390 22.70 -7.75 19.66
C ILE A 390 23.31 -8.93 18.91
N ILE A 391 23.15 -10.16 19.41
CA ILE A 391 23.65 -11.38 18.76
C ILE A 391 22.98 -11.56 17.40
N ILE A 392 21.65 -11.45 17.33
CA ILE A 392 20.89 -11.61 16.08
C ILE A 392 21.32 -10.56 15.05
N VAL A 393 21.38 -9.28 15.44
CA VAL A 393 21.83 -8.20 14.55
C VAL A 393 23.27 -8.43 14.09
N SER A 394 24.17 -8.83 15.00
CA SER A 394 25.57 -9.11 14.66
C SER A 394 25.69 -10.31 13.71
N PHE A 395 24.95 -11.39 13.99
CA PHE A 395 24.96 -12.60 13.18
C PHE A 395 24.41 -12.35 11.77
N LEU A 396 23.29 -11.63 11.66
CA LEU A 396 22.72 -11.22 10.37
C LEU A 396 23.69 -10.32 9.59
N SER A 397 24.35 -9.38 10.27
CA SER A 397 25.37 -8.52 9.65
C SER A 397 26.57 -9.31 9.14
N ILE A 398 27.02 -10.34 9.89
CA ILE A 398 28.12 -11.23 9.49
C ILE A 398 27.71 -12.11 8.30
N ILE A 399 26.52 -12.73 8.34
CA ILE A 399 25.98 -13.50 7.21
C ILE A 399 25.90 -12.62 5.96
N PHE A 400 25.41 -11.39 6.10
CA PHE A 400 25.35 -10.45 5.00
C PHE A 400 26.73 -10.15 4.44
N MET A 401 27.71 -9.79 5.28
CA MET A 401 29.09 -9.54 4.85
C MET A 401 29.69 -10.74 4.11
N ILE A 402 29.52 -11.95 4.65
CA ILE A 402 30.01 -13.20 4.05
C ILE A 402 29.31 -13.45 2.72
N GLY A 403 27.98 -13.43 2.68
CA GLY A 403 27.21 -13.67 1.47
C GLY A 403 27.50 -12.65 0.36
N ASN A 404 27.67 -11.38 0.73
CA ASN A 404 28.01 -10.32 -0.20
C ASN A 404 29.44 -10.46 -0.76
N PHE A 405 30.40 -10.86 0.09
CA PHE A 405 31.77 -11.15 -0.35
C PHE A 405 31.86 -12.34 -1.31
N PHE A 406 31.05 -13.39 -1.10
CA PHE A 406 31.16 -14.63 -1.87
C PHE A 406 30.37 -14.66 -3.18
N SER A 407 29.17 -14.08 -3.24
CA SER A 407 28.30 -14.31 -4.41
C SER A 407 27.18 -13.31 -4.65
N LEU A 408 26.77 -12.55 -3.64
CA LEU A 408 25.45 -11.91 -3.71
C LEU A 408 25.46 -10.50 -4.32
N ASN A 409 26.62 -9.80 -4.39
CA ASN A 409 26.73 -8.40 -4.89
C ASN A 409 25.53 -7.51 -4.47
N LEU A 410 25.04 -7.71 -3.25
CA LEU A 410 23.89 -7.01 -2.71
C LEU A 410 24.30 -5.61 -2.32
N ASP A 411 23.44 -4.66 -2.69
CA ASP A 411 23.57 -3.28 -2.25
C ASP A 411 23.62 -3.21 -0.72
N ILE A 412 24.59 -2.47 -0.19
CA ILE A 412 24.73 -2.18 1.24
C ILE A 412 23.43 -1.60 1.80
N ILE A 413 22.68 -0.85 0.99
CA ILE A 413 21.41 -0.25 1.36
C ILE A 413 20.37 -1.34 1.70
N SER A 414 20.30 -2.41 0.91
CA SER A 414 19.40 -3.56 1.15
C SER A 414 19.72 -4.31 2.46
N ALA A 415 20.99 -4.30 2.87
CA ALA A 415 21.43 -4.88 4.14
C ALA A 415 20.94 -4.04 5.33
N ILE A 416 21.17 -2.73 5.24
CA ILE A 416 20.82 -1.76 6.27
C ILE A 416 19.31 -1.76 6.50
N THR A 417 18.52 -1.76 5.41
CA THR A 417 17.05 -1.85 5.50
C THR A 417 16.61 -3.15 6.16
N SER A 418 17.21 -4.27 5.78
CA SER A 418 16.90 -5.58 6.38
C SER A 418 17.19 -5.62 7.88
N ILE A 419 18.37 -5.13 8.31
CA ILE A 419 18.75 -5.04 9.73
C ILE A 419 17.73 -4.19 10.50
N GLU A 420 17.34 -3.04 9.96
CA GLU A 420 16.34 -2.17 10.56
C GLU A 420 14.98 -2.87 10.73
N ILE A 421 14.49 -3.57 9.70
CA ILE A 421 13.23 -4.34 9.76
C ILE A 421 13.30 -5.37 10.90
N PHE A 422 14.41 -6.11 11.02
CA PHE A 422 14.58 -7.10 12.09
C PHE A 422 14.59 -6.45 13.49
N ILE A 423 15.25 -5.31 13.64
CA ILE A 423 15.25 -4.54 14.90
C ILE A 423 13.82 -4.14 15.27
N PHE A 424 13.07 -3.55 14.35
CA PHE A 424 11.67 -3.19 14.59
C PHE A 424 10.81 -4.41 14.89
N ALA A 425 10.95 -5.50 14.14
CA ALA A 425 10.20 -6.74 14.36
C ALA A 425 10.43 -7.29 15.78
N PHE A 426 11.70 -7.37 16.20
CA PHE A 426 12.08 -7.90 17.49
C PHE A 426 11.51 -7.07 18.65
N PHE A 427 11.73 -5.76 18.62
CA PHE A 427 11.20 -4.86 19.65
C PHE A 427 9.67 -4.75 19.60
N ALA A 428 9.05 -4.94 18.43
CA ALA A 428 7.60 -4.98 18.29
C ALA A 428 6.99 -6.20 18.98
N ILE A 429 7.53 -7.41 18.72
CA ILE A 429 7.09 -8.65 19.36
C ILE A 429 7.20 -8.49 20.89
N TRP A 430 8.35 -8.00 21.36
CA TRP A 430 8.55 -7.80 22.80
C TRP A 430 7.62 -6.75 23.40
N GLY A 431 7.40 -5.64 22.70
CA GLY A 431 6.43 -4.62 23.08
C GLY A 431 5.02 -5.17 23.23
N PHE A 432 4.57 -6.00 22.28
CA PHE A 432 3.27 -6.66 22.37
C PHE A 432 3.17 -7.68 23.49
N VAL A 433 4.23 -8.46 23.77
CA VAL A 433 4.26 -9.42 24.88
C VAL A 433 3.96 -8.73 26.22
N ILE A 434 4.32 -7.46 26.35
CA ILE A 434 4.05 -6.66 27.54
C ILE A 434 2.69 -5.97 27.42
N PHE A 435 2.39 -5.39 26.27
CA PHE A 435 1.16 -4.62 26.06
C PHE A 435 -0.11 -5.50 26.13
N GLN A 436 -0.02 -6.78 25.77
CA GLN A 436 -1.13 -7.75 25.85
C GLN A 436 -1.66 -7.97 27.27
N GLN A 437 -0.96 -7.47 28.29
CA GLN A 437 -1.42 -7.51 29.67
C GLN A 437 -2.65 -6.60 29.90
N ILE A 438 -2.82 -5.56 29.08
CA ILE A 438 -4.03 -4.76 29.00
C ILE A 438 -5.05 -5.48 28.10
N SER A 439 -6.34 -5.37 28.42
CA SER A 439 -7.44 -5.94 27.61
C SER A 439 -7.38 -5.52 26.13
N LYS A 440 -7.12 -4.24 25.85
CA LYS A 440 -6.97 -3.69 24.49
C LYS A 440 -5.72 -4.15 23.75
N GLY A 441 -4.64 -4.45 24.48
CA GLY A 441 -3.40 -4.92 23.88
C GLY A 441 -3.50 -6.33 23.29
N LYS A 442 -4.44 -7.14 23.79
CA LYS A 442 -4.71 -8.48 23.26
C LYS A 442 -5.21 -8.49 21.83
N VAL A 443 -6.05 -7.51 21.47
CA VAL A 443 -6.54 -7.33 20.10
C VAL A 443 -5.36 -7.18 19.14
N LEU A 444 -4.37 -6.37 19.52
CA LEU A 444 -3.25 -6.00 18.67
C LEU A 444 -2.20 -7.12 18.54
N ILE A 445 -1.92 -7.88 19.61
CA ILE A 445 -1.03 -9.06 19.50
C ILE A 445 -1.68 -10.17 18.65
N ILE A 446 -3.00 -10.36 18.74
CA ILE A 446 -3.71 -11.31 17.88
C ILE A 446 -3.59 -10.89 16.42
N TRP A 447 -3.72 -9.59 16.15
CA TRP A 447 -3.51 -9.05 14.80
C TRP A 447 -2.10 -9.29 14.29
N LEU A 448 -1.07 -9.04 15.11
CA LEU A 448 0.33 -9.32 14.76
C LEU A 448 0.55 -10.80 14.43
N VAL A 449 0.02 -11.71 15.25
CA VAL A 449 0.15 -13.16 15.01
C VAL A 449 -0.56 -13.56 13.71
N GLY A 450 -1.75 -13.02 13.44
CA GLY A 450 -2.47 -13.27 12.19
C GLY A 450 -1.67 -12.83 10.97
N LEU A 451 -1.10 -11.62 11.00
CA LEU A 451 -0.23 -11.13 9.93
C LEU A 451 1.06 -11.95 9.81
N GLY A 452 1.67 -12.36 10.92
CA GLY A 452 2.85 -13.23 10.91
C GLY A 452 2.58 -14.59 10.26
N LEU A 453 1.40 -15.18 10.49
CA LEU A 453 0.97 -16.41 9.83
C LEU A 453 0.76 -16.19 8.32
N LEU A 454 0.21 -15.05 7.91
CA LEU A 454 0.06 -14.69 6.50
C LEU A 454 1.42 -14.48 5.81
N ILE A 455 2.37 -13.80 6.46
CA ILE A 455 3.74 -13.64 5.95
C ILE A 455 4.40 -15.01 5.78
N PHE A 456 4.29 -15.89 6.77
CA PHE A 456 4.86 -17.24 6.71
C PHE A 456 4.23 -18.07 5.58
N ALA A 457 2.89 -18.01 5.43
CA ALA A 457 2.19 -18.70 4.35
C ALA A 457 2.59 -18.15 2.96
N ALA A 458 2.73 -16.83 2.82
CA ALA A 458 3.17 -16.20 1.57
C ALA A 458 4.63 -16.54 1.24
N LEU A 459 5.50 -16.63 2.24
CA LEU A 459 6.89 -17.06 2.04
C LEU A 459 6.96 -18.51 1.55
N ILE A 460 6.16 -19.41 2.14
CA ILE A 460 6.02 -20.78 1.64
C ILE A 460 5.52 -20.78 0.20
N TYR A 461 4.49 -19.99 -0.09
CA TYR A 461 3.93 -19.88 -1.44
C TYR A 461 4.97 -19.42 -2.48
N ASP A 462 5.71 -18.35 -2.19
CA ASP A 462 6.76 -17.82 -3.06
C ASP A 462 7.88 -18.86 -3.30
N MET A 463 8.22 -19.66 -2.28
CA MET A 463 9.21 -20.74 -2.42
C MET A 463 8.73 -21.89 -3.31
N PHE A 464 7.45 -22.27 -3.26
CA PHE A 464 6.92 -23.39 -4.04
C PHE A 464 6.58 -23.01 -5.49
N PHE A 465 6.10 -21.79 -5.72
CA PHE A 465 5.61 -21.36 -7.03
C PHE A 465 6.54 -20.38 -7.75
N ILE A 466 7.71 -20.07 -7.18
CA ILE A 466 8.70 -19.12 -7.73
C ILE A 466 8.03 -17.76 -8.04
N VAL A 467 7.03 -17.39 -7.23
CA VAL A 467 6.40 -16.08 -7.30
C VAL A 467 7.29 -15.10 -6.55
N LYS A 468 7.67 -13.99 -7.19
CA LYS A 468 8.58 -13.02 -6.59
C LYS A 468 7.81 -11.99 -5.78
N GLY A 469 7.94 -12.03 -4.45
CA GLY A 469 7.69 -10.87 -3.58
C GLY A 469 6.29 -10.73 -2.98
N PHE A 470 5.46 -11.79 -2.99
CA PHE A 470 4.16 -11.76 -2.30
C PHE A 470 4.33 -11.63 -0.79
N TRP A 471 5.33 -12.31 -0.20
CA TRP A 471 5.62 -12.20 1.24
C TRP A 471 6.04 -10.77 1.64
N LEU A 472 6.79 -10.09 0.78
CA LEU A 472 7.28 -8.72 1.02
C LEU A 472 6.12 -7.72 1.02
N ARG A 473 5.12 -7.93 0.15
CA ARG A 473 3.89 -7.13 0.15
C ARG A 473 3.15 -7.25 1.49
N ILE A 474 2.97 -8.47 2.01
CA ILE A 474 2.32 -8.67 3.32
C ILE A 474 3.16 -8.06 4.46
N LEU A 475 4.49 -8.12 4.37
CA LEU A 475 5.38 -7.46 5.32
C LEU A 475 5.13 -5.94 5.35
N HIS A 476 5.06 -5.28 4.18
CA HIS A 476 4.77 -3.85 4.12
C HIS A 476 3.39 -3.51 4.68
N LEU A 477 2.37 -4.35 4.43
CA LEU A 477 1.03 -4.21 5.04
C LEU A 477 1.04 -4.41 6.56
N SER A 478 2.01 -5.15 7.10
CA SER A 478 2.15 -5.40 8.54
C SER A 478 2.83 -4.28 9.32
N SER A 479 3.43 -3.32 8.62
CA SER A 479 4.19 -2.19 9.20
C SER A 479 3.43 -1.39 10.26
N PRO A 480 2.10 -1.08 10.14
CA PRO A 480 1.42 -0.33 11.19
C PRO A 480 1.35 -1.12 12.49
N THR A 481 1.12 -2.44 12.41
CA THR A 481 1.10 -3.34 13.56
C THR A 481 2.48 -3.44 14.19
N MET A 482 3.55 -3.57 13.40
CA MET A 482 4.93 -3.60 13.89
C MET A 482 5.28 -2.31 14.65
N VAL A 483 4.94 -1.14 14.08
CA VAL A 483 5.17 0.15 14.75
C VAL A 483 4.36 0.29 16.04
N ILE A 484 3.10 -0.17 16.07
CA ILE A 484 2.31 -0.21 17.32
C ILE A 484 3.02 -1.06 18.39
N GLY A 485 3.57 -2.22 18.02
CA GLY A 485 4.36 -3.05 18.94
C GLY A 485 5.59 -2.31 19.46
N PHE A 486 6.37 -1.72 18.55
CA PHE A 486 7.57 -0.96 18.88
C PHE A 486 7.26 0.22 19.81
N LEU A 487 6.22 1.00 19.52
CA LEU A 487 5.79 2.11 20.36
C LEU A 487 5.25 1.66 21.71
N SER A 488 4.67 0.47 21.80
CA SER A 488 4.26 -0.12 23.08
C SER A 488 5.48 -0.38 23.98
N TYR A 489 6.57 -0.85 23.37
CA TYR A 489 7.86 -1.00 24.06
C TYR A 489 8.43 0.36 24.50
N ILE A 490 8.45 1.36 23.62
CA ILE A 490 8.90 2.72 23.96
C ILE A 490 8.03 3.34 25.07
N HIS A 491 6.71 3.19 25.00
CA HIS A 491 5.78 3.68 26.01
C HIS A 491 6.08 3.10 27.39
N LYS A 492 6.35 1.79 27.44
CA LYS A 492 6.82 1.11 28.64
C LYS A 492 8.09 1.77 29.18
N LEU A 493 9.14 1.91 28.36
CA LEU A 493 10.43 2.45 28.81
C LEU A 493 10.31 3.84 29.44
N ILE A 494 9.50 4.72 28.83
CA ILE A 494 9.20 6.06 29.34
C ILE A 494 8.51 5.97 30.71
N LYS A 495 7.52 5.09 30.84
CA LYS A 495 6.71 4.97 32.06
C LYS A 495 7.50 4.47 33.27
N ILE A 496 8.48 3.59 33.06
CA ILE A 496 9.30 3.04 34.16
C ILE A 496 10.48 3.97 34.50
N LYS A 497 10.73 5.00 33.68
CA LYS A 497 11.98 5.78 33.74
C LYS A 497 13.21 4.87 33.68
N ALA A 498 13.16 3.84 32.82
CA ALA A 498 14.20 2.82 32.71
C ALA A 498 15.58 3.39 32.36
N PHE A 499 15.58 4.56 31.70
CA PHE A 499 16.78 5.27 31.31
C PHE A 499 16.77 6.70 31.86
N GLU A 500 17.97 7.21 32.15
CA GLU A 500 18.18 8.65 32.29
C GLU A 500 17.73 9.35 31.01
N TYR A 501 17.08 10.51 31.16
CA TYR A 501 16.53 11.28 30.06
C TYR A 501 17.53 11.53 28.92
N LYS A 502 18.80 11.84 29.25
CA LYS A 502 19.87 12.06 28.26
C LYS A 502 20.16 10.81 27.43
N LYS A 503 20.33 9.65 28.08
CA LYS A 503 20.63 8.37 27.40
C LYS A 503 19.46 7.96 26.50
N PHE A 504 18.23 8.10 26.99
CA PHE A 504 17.04 7.80 26.22
C PHE A 504 16.90 8.71 24.99
N SER A 505 17.15 10.01 25.16
CA SER A 505 17.12 10.96 24.04
C SER A 505 18.15 10.60 22.96
N ILE A 506 19.37 10.21 23.35
CA ILE A 506 20.41 9.80 22.39
C ILE A 506 19.97 8.56 21.60
N ILE A 507 19.41 7.54 22.27
CA ILE A 507 18.92 6.33 21.61
C ILE A 507 17.82 6.65 20.60
N ILE A 508 16.85 7.47 20.98
CA ILE A 508 15.76 7.87 20.06
C ILE A 508 16.30 8.65 18.86
N THR A 509 17.23 9.58 19.08
CA THR A 509 17.87 10.33 17.98
C THR A 509 18.64 9.41 17.04
N LEU A 510 19.36 8.41 17.57
CA LEU A 510 20.08 7.43 16.75
C LEU A 510 19.12 6.58 15.91
N ILE A 511 18.00 6.12 16.48
CA ILE A 511 16.97 5.37 15.75
C ILE A 511 16.40 6.24 14.62
N ILE A 512 16.03 7.48 14.93
CA ILE A 512 15.53 8.43 13.92
C ILE A 512 16.54 8.64 12.79
N PHE A 513 17.80 8.90 13.14
CA PHE A 513 18.85 9.15 12.16
C PHE A 513 19.10 7.92 11.27
N PHE A 514 19.17 6.74 11.87
CA PHE A 514 19.35 5.49 11.15
C PHE A 514 18.17 5.19 10.22
N SER A 515 16.94 5.35 10.69
CA SER A 515 15.73 5.14 9.89
C SER A 515 15.63 6.10 8.70
N LEU A 516 15.97 7.38 8.89
CA LEU A 516 16.00 8.35 7.80
C LEU A 516 17.04 7.98 6.73
N ILE A 517 18.26 7.64 7.14
CA ILE A 517 19.32 7.26 6.19
C ILE A 517 18.91 6.02 5.41
N SER A 518 18.44 4.99 6.10
CA SER A 518 18.00 3.72 5.52
C SER A 518 16.87 3.95 4.51
N ALA A 519 15.81 4.64 4.92
CA ALA A 519 14.64 4.89 4.07
C ALA A 519 14.98 5.78 2.86
N PHE A 520 15.69 6.90 3.05
CA PHE A 520 16.04 7.78 1.93
C PHE A 520 17.02 7.15 0.95
N SER A 521 18.00 6.39 1.45
CA SER A 521 18.94 5.69 0.57
C SER A 521 18.20 4.65 -0.26
N TYR A 522 17.33 3.85 0.37
CA TYR A 522 16.52 2.85 -0.33
C TYR A 522 15.60 3.47 -1.37
N ASN A 523 14.83 4.49 -0.99
CA ASN A 523 13.92 5.18 -1.90
C ASN A 523 14.67 5.79 -3.08
N ASN A 524 15.80 6.48 -2.85
CA ASN A 524 16.57 7.08 -3.95
C ASN A 524 17.11 6.02 -4.93
N THR A 525 17.57 4.86 -4.43
CA THR A 525 18.00 3.75 -5.29
C THR A 525 16.84 3.21 -6.13
N VAL A 526 15.70 2.91 -5.49
CA VAL A 526 14.49 2.41 -6.17
C VAL A 526 13.99 3.41 -7.21
N PHE A 527 13.93 4.70 -6.86
CA PHE A 527 13.40 5.74 -7.74
C PHE A 527 14.21 5.90 -9.01
N ARG A 528 15.55 5.77 -8.93
CA ARG A 528 16.41 5.84 -10.11
C ARG A 528 16.30 4.63 -11.02
N HIS A 529 16.16 3.43 -10.47
CA HIS A 529 16.18 2.20 -11.28
C HIS A 529 14.84 1.90 -11.98
N PHE A 530 13.72 2.29 -11.38
CA PHE A 530 12.39 1.90 -11.89
C PHE A 530 11.61 3.02 -12.58
N SER A 531 12.12 4.25 -12.60
CA SER A 531 11.44 5.38 -13.24
C SER A 531 12.05 5.67 -14.60
N LEU A 532 11.20 6.06 -15.56
CA LEU A 532 11.68 6.50 -16.86
C LEU A 532 12.40 7.86 -16.75
N GLU A 533 13.57 7.95 -17.36
CA GLU A 533 14.27 9.21 -17.56
C GLU A 533 13.66 10.00 -18.73
N ARG A 534 13.86 11.33 -18.74
CA ARG A 534 13.37 12.20 -19.82
C ARG A 534 13.84 11.73 -21.20
N ARG A 535 15.07 11.25 -21.29
CA ARG A 535 15.65 10.73 -22.53
C ARG A 535 14.86 9.54 -23.07
N GLU A 536 14.53 8.59 -22.21
CA GLU A 536 13.80 7.37 -22.56
C GLU A 536 12.39 7.71 -23.04
N LEU A 537 11.76 8.67 -22.36
CA LEU A 537 10.44 9.17 -22.75
C LEU A 537 10.45 9.99 -24.03
N ASN A 538 11.49 10.76 -24.30
CA ASN A 538 11.64 11.45 -25.58
C ASN A 538 11.76 10.44 -26.73
N THR A 539 12.46 9.32 -26.54
CA THR A 539 12.53 8.23 -27.52
C THR A 539 11.16 7.61 -27.77
N ILE A 540 10.38 7.35 -26.72
CA ILE A 540 9.00 6.83 -26.83
C ILE A 540 8.10 7.84 -27.56
N TYR A 541 8.15 9.11 -27.16
CA TYR A 541 7.36 10.18 -27.77
C TYR A 541 7.68 10.34 -29.26
N TRP A 542 8.97 10.35 -29.60
CA TRP A 542 9.39 10.41 -30.99
C TRP A 542 8.88 9.20 -31.77
N TYR A 543 9.03 7.98 -31.24
CA TYR A 543 8.48 6.79 -31.89
C TYR A 543 6.98 6.95 -32.19
N SER A 544 6.24 7.48 -31.21
CA SER A 544 4.80 7.67 -31.29
C SER A 544 4.40 8.70 -32.36
N GLU A 545 5.12 9.83 -32.45
CA GLU A 545 4.84 10.86 -33.45
C GLU A 545 5.11 10.42 -34.90
N TYR A 546 6.12 9.56 -35.10
CA TYR A 546 6.59 9.20 -36.44
C TYR A 546 6.13 7.80 -36.90
N THR A 547 5.36 7.06 -36.09
CA THR A 547 4.78 5.76 -36.48
C THR A 547 3.26 5.76 -36.34
N SER A 548 2.54 5.38 -37.40
CA SER A 548 1.07 5.34 -37.41
C SER A 548 0.49 3.93 -37.47
N ASP A 549 1.31 2.95 -37.87
CA ASP A 549 0.86 1.58 -38.11
C ASP A 549 1.19 0.68 -36.91
N LYS A 550 0.29 -0.28 -36.65
CA LYS A 550 0.53 -1.33 -35.65
C LYS A 550 1.80 -2.11 -35.97
N GLY A 551 2.84 -1.88 -35.18
CA GLY A 551 4.14 -2.53 -35.26
C GLY A 551 4.38 -3.58 -34.18
N LEU A 552 5.43 -4.38 -34.39
CA LEU A 552 6.07 -5.22 -33.39
C LEU A 552 7.17 -4.40 -32.69
N VAL A 553 7.08 -4.20 -31.38
CA VAL A 553 7.97 -3.35 -30.60
C VAL A 553 8.68 -4.19 -29.54
N SER A 554 10.01 -4.19 -29.56
CA SER A 554 10.86 -4.80 -28.55
C SER A 554 11.42 -3.76 -27.60
N ILE A 555 11.04 -3.85 -26.32
CA ILE A 555 11.28 -2.82 -25.30
C ILE A 555 11.49 -3.40 -23.90
N GLU A 556 12.08 -2.61 -23.02
CA GLU A 556 12.31 -3.00 -21.63
C GLU A 556 10.99 -3.17 -20.86
N PHE A 557 11.01 -4.05 -19.86
CA PHE A 557 9.84 -4.31 -19.03
C PHE A 557 9.29 -3.00 -18.41
N GLY A 558 7.98 -2.79 -18.52
CA GLY A 558 7.30 -1.58 -18.03
C GLY A 558 7.32 -0.38 -18.98
N TRP A 559 8.19 -0.32 -19.99
CA TRP A 559 8.27 0.84 -20.90
C TRP A 559 7.06 0.94 -21.85
N HIS A 560 6.42 -0.19 -22.16
CA HIS A 560 5.24 -0.27 -23.03
C HIS A 560 4.08 0.62 -22.56
N TYR A 561 3.98 0.86 -21.26
CA TYR A 561 2.95 1.74 -20.71
C TYR A 561 3.09 3.19 -21.19
N GLY A 562 4.33 3.67 -21.41
CA GLY A 562 4.58 4.97 -22.02
C GLY A 562 4.09 5.02 -23.47
N ILE A 563 4.33 3.96 -24.25
CA ILE A 563 3.84 3.82 -25.63
C ILE A 563 2.31 3.84 -25.65
N MET A 564 1.65 3.10 -24.76
CA MET A 564 0.18 3.13 -24.63
C MET A 564 -0.36 4.55 -24.40
N TYR A 565 0.33 5.36 -23.60
CA TYR A 565 -0.10 6.73 -23.30
C TYR A 565 -0.06 7.65 -24.52
N TYR A 566 0.93 7.48 -25.39
CA TYR A 566 1.15 8.37 -26.53
C TYR A 566 0.46 7.87 -27.81
N ASP A 567 0.46 6.56 -28.08
CA ASP A 567 -0.06 5.98 -29.32
C ASP A 567 -1.53 5.57 -29.28
N TYR A 568 -2.12 5.42 -28.09
CA TYR A 568 -3.52 5.03 -28.02
C TYR A 568 -4.42 6.12 -28.64
N PRO A 569 -5.35 5.77 -29.56
CA PRO A 569 -6.15 6.74 -30.29
C PRO A 569 -7.32 7.26 -29.44
N TYR A 570 -7.02 8.07 -28.42
CA TYR A 570 -8.01 8.64 -27.50
C TYR A 570 -9.13 9.43 -28.19
N ASP A 571 -8.89 9.94 -29.40
CA ASP A 571 -9.89 10.69 -30.18
C ASP A 571 -10.84 9.78 -30.98
N GLN A 572 -10.47 8.52 -31.24
CA GLN A 572 -11.32 7.59 -31.99
C GLN A 572 -12.36 6.96 -31.05
N ASN A 573 -13.66 7.13 -31.31
CA ASN A 573 -14.75 6.59 -30.48
C ASN A 573 -14.90 5.06 -30.63
N ASN A 574 -13.87 4.32 -30.27
CA ASN A 574 -13.87 2.86 -30.24
C ASN A 574 -13.58 2.35 -28.83
N GLU A 575 -14.61 2.22 -28.01
CA GLU A 575 -14.52 1.71 -26.63
C GLU A 575 -14.07 0.24 -26.56
N SER A 576 -14.17 -0.51 -27.67
CA SER A 576 -13.77 -1.92 -27.72
C SER A 576 -12.26 -2.12 -27.89
N LEU A 577 -11.52 -1.06 -28.25
CA LEU A 577 -10.08 -1.12 -28.42
C LEU A 577 -9.39 -1.05 -27.05
N GLY A 578 -8.83 -2.17 -26.58
CA GLY A 578 -8.06 -2.21 -25.33
C GLY A 578 -6.73 -1.45 -25.44
N LEU A 579 -6.21 -0.95 -24.32
CA LEU A 579 -4.96 -0.17 -24.27
C LEU A 579 -3.75 -0.99 -24.77
N ASP A 580 -3.74 -2.29 -24.46
CA ASP A 580 -2.67 -3.20 -24.86
C ASP A 580 -2.69 -3.57 -26.36
N SER A 581 -3.71 -3.14 -27.11
CA SER A 581 -3.92 -3.58 -28.48
C SER A 581 -3.22 -2.72 -29.54
N VAL A 582 -2.60 -1.61 -29.15
CA VAL A 582 -1.99 -0.61 -30.04
C VAL A 582 -0.78 -1.21 -30.78
N HIS A 583 0.09 -1.95 -30.09
CA HIS A 583 1.29 -2.59 -30.65
C HIS A 583 1.41 -4.04 -30.19
N TYR A 584 2.15 -4.86 -30.94
CA TYR A 584 2.62 -6.15 -30.43
C TYR A 584 3.89 -5.91 -29.62
N ILE A 585 3.87 -6.21 -28.32
CA ILE A 585 5.01 -5.97 -27.42
C ILE A 585 5.80 -7.26 -27.19
N ILE A 586 7.12 -7.18 -27.36
CA ILE A 586 8.08 -8.19 -26.93
C ILE A 586 9.01 -7.56 -25.91
N TYR A 587 9.29 -8.25 -24.81
CA TYR A 587 10.28 -7.80 -23.85
C TYR A 587 11.69 -8.16 -24.31
N VAL A 588 12.63 -7.21 -24.22
CA VAL A 588 14.01 -7.48 -24.58
C VAL A 588 14.64 -8.55 -23.70
N ASN A 589 15.53 -9.32 -24.32
CA ASN A 589 16.40 -10.29 -23.68
C ASN A 589 17.73 -10.36 -24.46
N SER A 590 18.69 -11.15 -23.98
CA SER A 590 20.00 -11.30 -24.63
C SER A 590 19.88 -11.72 -26.11
N SER A 591 18.93 -12.61 -26.44
CA SER A 591 18.74 -13.10 -27.81
C SER A 591 18.23 -12.06 -28.81
N ILE A 592 17.63 -10.97 -28.32
CA ILE A 592 17.09 -9.87 -29.14
C ILE A 592 18.03 -8.65 -29.14
N LEU A 593 18.78 -8.43 -28.06
CA LEU A 593 19.66 -7.28 -27.92
C LEU A 593 21.10 -7.55 -28.36
N GLU A 594 21.66 -8.73 -28.10
CA GLU A 594 23.05 -9.02 -28.41
C GLU A 594 23.22 -9.40 -29.89
N PRO A 595 23.98 -8.62 -30.69
CA PRO A 595 24.20 -8.93 -32.11
C PRO A 595 24.71 -10.35 -32.36
N GLY A 596 25.60 -10.84 -31.48
CA GLY A 596 26.16 -12.18 -31.55
C GLY A 596 25.16 -13.31 -31.33
N GLN A 597 23.98 -13.03 -30.74
CA GLN A 597 22.94 -14.03 -30.47
C GLN A 597 21.79 -14.00 -31.49
N HIS A 598 21.75 -13.04 -32.41
CA HIS A 598 20.67 -12.91 -33.39
C HIS A 598 20.58 -14.09 -34.37
N ILE A 599 21.69 -14.81 -34.59
CA ILE A 599 21.77 -15.97 -35.49
C ILE A 599 21.74 -17.25 -34.65
N PHE A 600 20.62 -17.98 -34.72
CA PHE A 600 20.48 -19.28 -34.09
C PHE A 600 20.09 -20.31 -35.15
N ASN A 601 20.82 -21.42 -35.25
CA ASN A 601 20.62 -22.46 -36.28
C ASN A 601 20.51 -21.88 -37.72
N ASN A 602 21.45 -21.02 -38.12
CA ASN A 602 21.47 -20.31 -39.42
C ASN A 602 20.24 -19.45 -39.73
N THR A 603 19.38 -19.19 -38.73
CA THR A 603 18.17 -18.39 -38.90
C THR A 603 18.32 -17.10 -38.09
N ASN A 604 18.03 -15.96 -38.71
CA ASN A 604 18.01 -14.69 -38.01
C ASN A 604 16.69 -14.54 -37.23
N ILE A 605 16.78 -14.45 -35.90
CA ILE A 605 15.61 -14.40 -35.01
C ILE A 605 14.74 -13.18 -35.31
N LEU A 606 15.34 -12.02 -35.60
CA LEU A 606 14.62 -10.77 -35.81
C LEU A 606 13.88 -10.76 -37.15
N GLN A 607 14.48 -11.33 -38.20
CA GLN A 607 13.80 -11.55 -39.48
C GLN A 607 12.64 -12.53 -39.35
N LYS A 608 12.82 -13.60 -38.56
CA LYS A 608 11.75 -14.55 -38.25
C LYS A 608 10.59 -13.88 -37.51
N LEU A 609 10.88 -13.07 -36.49
CA LEU A 609 9.85 -12.30 -35.78
C LEU A 609 9.09 -11.36 -36.73
N LYS A 610 9.81 -10.67 -37.63
CA LYS A 610 9.18 -9.83 -38.66
C LYS A 610 8.24 -10.64 -39.57
N SER A 611 8.66 -11.83 -40.02
CA SER A 611 7.82 -12.69 -40.86
C SER A 611 6.62 -13.28 -40.13
N ASP A 612 6.81 -13.70 -38.87
CA ASP A 612 5.78 -14.36 -38.07
C ASP A 612 4.62 -13.39 -37.74
N TYR A 613 4.94 -12.13 -37.45
CA TYR A 613 3.95 -11.09 -37.13
C TYR A 613 3.47 -10.30 -38.36
N ASN A 614 4.14 -10.43 -39.51
CA ASN A 614 3.85 -9.71 -40.75
C ASN A 614 3.71 -8.17 -40.55
N THR A 615 4.56 -7.59 -39.72
CA THR A 615 4.57 -6.14 -39.40
C THR A 615 6.00 -5.62 -39.32
N ASN A 616 6.16 -4.29 -39.25
CA ASN A 616 7.48 -3.69 -39.01
C ASN A 616 7.94 -3.97 -37.58
N PHE A 617 9.23 -4.24 -37.43
CA PHE A 617 9.86 -4.52 -36.14
C PHE A 617 10.72 -3.34 -35.69
N TYR A 618 10.50 -2.90 -34.45
CA TYR A 618 11.17 -1.79 -33.80
C TYR A 618 11.85 -2.28 -32.53
N ILE A 619 13.09 -1.88 -32.30
CA ILE A 619 13.84 -2.28 -31.11
C ILE A 619 14.30 -1.03 -30.37
N PHE A 620 14.03 -0.98 -29.08
CA PHE A 620 14.49 0.08 -28.19
C PHE A 620 15.78 -0.37 -27.50
N LEU A 621 16.87 0.33 -27.78
CA LEU A 621 18.15 0.13 -27.11
C LEU A 621 18.18 0.95 -25.83
N THR A 622 18.36 0.27 -24.70
CA THR A 622 18.46 0.85 -23.36
C THR A 622 19.89 0.79 -22.83
N ASP A 623 20.20 1.55 -21.77
CA ASP A 623 21.49 1.46 -21.08
C ASP A 623 21.67 0.10 -20.39
N TYR A 624 20.57 -0.46 -19.87
CA TYR A 624 20.50 -1.74 -19.18
C TYR A 624 19.16 -2.43 -19.47
N TYR A 625 19.15 -3.76 -19.43
CA TYR A 625 17.94 -4.58 -19.59
C TYR A 625 17.86 -5.68 -18.54
N LEU A 626 16.64 -6.04 -18.14
CA LEU A 626 16.37 -7.10 -17.18
C LEU A 626 16.74 -8.47 -17.75
N VAL A 627 17.53 -9.24 -17.00
CA VAL A 627 17.87 -10.63 -17.35
C VAL A 627 17.17 -11.59 -16.40
N TYR A 628 16.44 -12.54 -16.98
CA TYR A 628 15.78 -13.60 -16.24
C TYR A 628 16.65 -14.87 -16.23
N GLY A 629 16.88 -15.45 -15.05
CA GLY A 629 17.53 -16.77 -14.91
C GLY A 629 18.96 -16.77 -14.37
N GLY A 630 19.54 -15.60 -14.05
CA GLY A 630 20.85 -15.46 -13.41
C GLY A 630 20.82 -14.79 -12.03
N TRP A 631 22.00 -14.66 -11.39
CA TRP A 631 22.18 -13.90 -10.15
C TRP A 631 22.33 -12.39 -10.41
N THR A 632 22.61 -11.98 -11.64
CA THR A 632 22.58 -10.59 -12.11
C THR A 632 21.17 -10.25 -12.60
N PHE A 633 20.60 -9.17 -12.07
CA PHE A 633 19.25 -8.72 -12.44
C PHE A 633 19.24 -7.87 -13.69
N TYR A 634 20.35 -7.21 -14.00
CA TYR A 634 20.51 -6.34 -15.15
C TYR A 634 21.75 -6.73 -15.93
N ASP A 635 21.68 -6.53 -17.24
CA ASP A 635 22.82 -6.63 -18.15
C ASP A 635 22.81 -5.42 -19.10
N SER A 636 23.89 -5.22 -19.85
CA SER A 636 24.06 -4.07 -20.74
C SER A 636 24.90 -4.42 -21.95
N LEU A 637 24.56 -3.85 -23.12
CA LEU A 637 25.41 -3.96 -24.30
C LEU A 637 26.72 -3.17 -24.08
N ASN A 638 27.86 -3.82 -24.31
CA ASN A 638 29.16 -3.16 -24.29
C ASN A 638 29.37 -2.27 -25.54
N GLN A 639 30.39 -1.41 -25.52
CA GLN A 639 30.63 -0.45 -26.62
C GLN A 639 30.83 -1.12 -27.98
N THR A 640 31.48 -2.28 -28.03
CA THR A 640 31.70 -3.03 -29.27
C THR A 640 30.40 -3.61 -29.84
N GLN A 641 29.54 -4.18 -29.00
CA GLN A 641 28.23 -4.70 -29.39
C GLN A 641 27.32 -3.59 -29.91
N ILE A 642 27.38 -2.39 -29.33
CA ILE A 642 26.63 -1.23 -29.84
C ILE A 642 27.09 -0.86 -31.25
N GLN A 643 28.40 -0.81 -31.48
CA GLN A 643 28.96 -0.50 -32.80
C GLN A 643 28.59 -1.57 -33.84
N GLU A 644 28.57 -2.84 -33.44
CA GLU A 644 28.05 -3.93 -34.28
C GLU A 644 26.58 -3.70 -34.63
N TYR A 645 25.76 -3.26 -33.67
CA TYR A 645 24.33 -3.02 -33.84
C TYR A 645 24.01 -1.99 -34.94
N TYR A 646 24.78 -0.90 -35.01
CA TYR A 646 24.63 0.14 -36.04
C TYR A 646 25.02 -0.33 -37.45
N ASN A 647 25.71 -1.47 -37.58
CA ASN A 647 26.17 -2.02 -38.85
C ASN A 647 25.39 -3.27 -39.30
N LEU A 648 24.30 -3.63 -38.60
CA LEU A 648 23.52 -4.83 -38.91
C LEU A 648 22.66 -4.64 -40.17
N PRO A 649 22.87 -5.42 -41.26
CA PRO A 649 22.22 -5.19 -42.55
C PRO A 649 20.76 -5.64 -42.61
N TYR A 650 20.27 -6.32 -41.57
CA TYR A 650 18.94 -6.93 -41.52
C TYR A 650 17.96 -6.19 -40.59
N LEU A 651 18.39 -5.11 -39.94
CA LEU A 651 17.54 -4.26 -39.11
C LEU A 651 17.01 -3.10 -39.94
N ASN A 652 15.69 -2.91 -39.91
CA ASN A 652 15.06 -1.80 -40.63
C ASN A 652 14.94 -0.54 -39.77
N ARG A 653 14.69 -0.65 -38.45
CA ARG A 653 14.45 0.52 -37.58
C ARG A 653 14.93 0.26 -36.14
N VAL A 654 15.70 1.18 -35.59
CA VAL A 654 16.26 1.12 -34.23
C VAL A 654 15.99 2.43 -33.50
N CYS A 655 15.34 2.34 -32.34
CA CYS A 655 15.15 3.47 -31.45
C CYS A 655 16.20 3.40 -30.34
N SER A 656 17.11 4.37 -30.23
CA SER A 656 18.13 4.35 -29.19
C SER A 656 17.78 5.35 -28.09
N SER A 657 17.74 4.86 -26.85
CA SER A 657 17.67 5.65 -25.63
C SER A 657 18.99 5.61 -24.85
N LYS A 658 20.06 5.06 -25.43
CA LYS A 658 21.34 4.87 -24.74
C LYS A 658 22.11 6.17 -24.56
N SER A 659 22.89 6.32 -23.49
CA SER A 659 23.81 7.45 -23.31
C SER A 659 25.17 7.16 -23.93
N THR A 660 25.67 8.09 -24.73
CA THR A 660 27.09 8.17 -25.08
C THR A 660 27.62 9.50 -24.53
N ASP A 661 28.40 9.42 -23.44
CA ASP A 661 29.08 10.57 -22.81
C ASP A 661 28.17 11.78 -22.46
N GLY A 662 26.88 11.53 -22.20
CA GLY A 662 25.90 12.57 -21.87
C GLY A 662 25.45 13.43 -23.06
N ILE A 663 25.89 13.14 -24.29
CA ILE A 663 25.45 13.81 -25.52
C ILE A 663 24.41 12.93 -26.22
N VAL A 664 23.33 13.57 -26.68
CA VAL A 664 22.18 12.94 -27.32
C VAL A 664 22.35 12.97 -28.84
N GLU A 665 22.29 11.79 -29.49
CA GLU A 665 21.68 11.44 -30.80
C GLU A 665 22.44 10.28 -31.51
N PRO A 666 21.81 9.43 -32.35
CA PRO A 666 20.44 9.52 -32.89
C PRO A 666 19.54 8.27 -32.72
N LEU A 667 18.23 8.52 -32.91
CA LEU A 667 17.22 7.56 -33.39
C LEU A 667 17.51 7.22 -34.87
N TYR A 668 17.60 5.93 -35.23
CA TYR A 668 17.87 5.51 -36.61
C TYR A 668 16.70 4.75 -37.24
N TRP A 669 16.10 5.39 -38.25
CA TRP A 669 15.26 4.75 -39.26
C TRP A 669 16.11 4.39 -40.48
N VAL A 670 16.03 3.15 -40.96
CA VAL A 670 16.49 2.81 -42.32
C VAL A 670 15.25 2.59 -43.18
N ILE A 671 15.12 3.40 -44.24
CA ILE A 671 14.06 3.34 -45.26
C ILE A 671 14.36 2.21 -46.24
#